data_AF-A0A6N6RHZ3-F1
#
_entry.id   AF-A0A6N6RHZ3-F1
#
_cell.length_a   1.000
_cell.length_b   1.000
_cell.length_c   1.000
_cell.angle_alpha   90.00
_cell.angle_beta   90.00
_cell.angle_gamma   90.00
#
_symmetry.space_group_name_H-M   'P 1'
#
loop_
_entity.id
_entity.type
_entity.pdbx_description
1 polymer ?
#
loop_
_entity_poly.entity_id
_entity_poly.type
_entity_poly.pdbx_seq_one_letter_code
_entity_poly.pdbx_strand_id
1 'polypeptide(L)'
;MYFFDSHFHVQNLTHPNIENFIDRLRNESRIARLLTEEISESFINNAINIAAFSAPLVLPLLGVLGPVAGLVRLINRVFDRDEDAKPTKAHLYIINLLLLMNRPIDVYLEEVNEDVLKLIQLEALKIGNQSFDKVAVSALIMDYTDRDYTQSEAISNFQYARVGKPVVRQTEDLLTGMKRFNESQGNNVKLTVMPFLGMNPENYGFVDDQPKKVQLPIHLNLNSLPDAWVTGPAMKLLYTPSTKLLVWTQDSMSQTEFDALTNALQTDGVSEEVVRRAKALLTDLQMSVGGERSVKQVYITQKFNIPSSLEGKCKVEDAEGGGVHLNWTAADMTEIDRKALQNAIPKPNEHSDAKARAERAYNLGRVEFLFKQLDAQHNSDTPTLNELLDKYFGDAPPSIQTLESNQTAWTGKMEDVGRGVFLGVKLYPPLGFDPYPEGTPDINPRKARVLHLYSFCSQRGIPLTVHTSSGGFQLMSSERHELYTSPKRWLPVMERFPNLRINFAHCGIQNADMDSDHDWKKILFEQIICKPVKPHGMSASDWSDLLENPNTDPSEISWAHPNAYADLSDLLNTKEAYKQFSRGMRALDLTDVQWKHLRSRLLFGSDFMINLRECASYVDYISQYTINKYDVWADVSGDRLKFNDDDFRFQMAHTNPMRFHFGGI
;
A
#
# COMPACT_ATOMS: atom_id res chain seq x y z
N MET A 1 -31.52 -11.76 -8.40
CA MET A 1 -30.15 -11.74 -8.97
C MET A 1 -29.35 -10.59 -8.37
N TYR A 2 -28.05 -10.79 -8.13
CA TYR A 2 -27.14 -9.79 -7.57
C TYR A 2 -26.40 -8.99 -8.64
N PHE A 3 -26.34 -7.67 -8.51
CA PHE A 3 -25.30 -6.85 -9.13
C PHE A 3 -24.13 -6.76 -8.16
N PHE A 4 -22.92 -7.11 -8.59
CA PHE A 4 -21.73 -7.10 -7.75
C PHE A 4 -20.88 -5.86 -8.01
N ASP A 5 -20.57 -5.16 -6.93
CA ASP A 5 -19.51 -4.17 -6.86
C ASP A 5 -18.31 -4.78 -6.12
N SER A 6 -17.28 -5.15 -6.89
CA SER A 6 -16.13 -5.90 -6.36
C SER A 6 -15.13 -5.02 -5.62
N HIS A 7 -15.35 -3.70 -5.59
CA HIS A 7 -14.45 -2.75 -4.94
C HIS A 7 -15.22 -1.58 -4.33
N PHE A 8 -15.44 -1.67 -3.02
CA PHE A 8 -16.21 -0.70 -2.28
C PHE A 8 -15.53 -0.41 -0.93
N HIS A 9 -15.27 0.85 -0.63
CA HIS A 9 -14.75 1.28 0.65
C HIS A 9 -15.87 1.69 1.60
N VAL A 10 -15.76 1.26 2.86
CA VAL A 10 -16.67 1.65 3.94
C VAL A 10 -15.83 2.23 5.07
N GLN A 11 -15.74 3.56 5.10
CA GLN A 11 -14.91 4.27 6.05
C GLN A 11 -15.49 5.65 6.37
N ASN A 12 -15.13 6.19 7.54
CA ASN A 12 -15.44 7.55 7.96
C ASN A 12 -14.15 8.35 8.17
N LEU A 13 -14.24 9.65 8.46
CA LEU A 13 -13.08 10.55 8.65
C LEU A 13 -12.13 10.10 9.77
N THR A 14 -12.54 9.19 10.65
CA THR A 14 -11.68 8.67 11.72
C THR A 14 -10.78 7.52 11.27
N HIS A 15 -10.97 6.98 10.06
CA HIS A 15 -10.20 5.84 9.55
C HIS A 15 -8.82 6.25 8.99
N PRO A 16 -8.73 7.05 7.91
CA PRO A 16 -7.45 7.45 7.34
C PRO A 16 -6.73 8.50 8.21
N ASN A 17 -5.42 8.66 7.99
CA ASN A 17 -4.74 9.89 8.42
C ASN A 17 -5.25 11.05 7.56
N ILE A 18 -5.96 12.00 8.18
CA ILE A 18 -6.58 13.14 7.49
C ILE A 18 -5.57 14.01 6.74
N GLU A 19 -4.33 14.11 7.20
CA GLU A 19 -3.25 14.85 6.54
C GLU A 19 -2.94 14.24 5.17
N ASN A 20 -2.56 12.96 5.14
CA ASN A 20 -2.25 12.25 3.90
C ASN A 20 -3.45 12.15 2.96
N PHE A 21 -4.67 12.12 3.53
CA PHE A 21 -5.89 12.19 2.75
C PHE A 21 -6.03 13.56 2.06
N ILE A 22 -5.80 14.66 2.78
CA ILE A 22 -5.84 16.02 2.23
C ILE A 22 -4.68 16.25 1.23
N ASP A 23 -3.46 15.84 1.57
CA ASP A 23 -2.29 15.95 0.69
C ASP A 23 -2.51 15.22 -0.63
N ARG A 24 -3.16 14.05 -0.58
CA ARG A 24 -3.57 13.34 -1.79
C ARG A 24 -4.57 14.16 -2.59
N LEU A 25 -5.63 14.67 -1.96
CA LEU A 25 -6.62 15.49 -2.65
C LEU A 25 -5.94 16.67 -3.38
N ARG A 26 -4.97 17.34 -2.74
CA ARG A 26 -4.22 18.46 -3.33
C ARG A 26 -3.38 18.06 -4.54
N ASN A 27 -2.71 16.91 -4.47
CA ASN A 27 -1.68 16.54 -5.44
C ASN A 27 -2.19 15.64 -6.60
N GLU A 28 -3.47 15.26 -6.59
CA GLU A 28 -4.06 14.41 -7.64
C GLU A 28 -4.35 15.22 -8.92
N SER A 29 -3.62 14.92 -10.00
CA SER A 29 -3.66 15.67 -11.27
C SER A 29 -5.06 15.75 -11.91
N ARG A 30 -5.92 14.75 -11.65
CA ARG A 30 -7.32 14.76 -12.11
C ARG A 30 -8.17 15.78 -11.35
N ILE A 31 -7.94 15.94 -10.04
CA ILE A 31 -8.61 16.96 -9.23
C ILE A 31 -8.17 18.36 -9.68
N ALA A 32 -6.88 18.55 -9.95
CA ALA A 32 -6.35 19.79 -10.51
C ALA A 32 -7.06 20.21 -11.81
N ARG A 33 -7.39 19.25 -12.70
CA ARG A 33 -8.17 19.51 -13.92
C ARG A 33 -9.60 19.96 -13.60
N LEU A 34 -10.31 19.27 -12.70
CA LEU A 34 -11.68 19.61 -12.30
C LEU A 34 -11.77 20.93 -11.51
N LEU A 35 -10.67 21.38 -10.92
CA LEU A 35 -10.55 22.70 -10.29
C LEU A 35 -10.51 23.85 -11.31
N THR A 36 -10.32 23.57 -12.60
CA THR A 36 -10.36 24.59 -13.68
C THR A 36 -11.72 24.72 -14.37
N GLU A 37 -12.64 23.78 -14.16
CA GLU A 37 -13.98 23.81 -14.76
C GLU A 37 -14.93 24.66 -13.89
N GLU A 38 -15.25 25.87 -14.35
CA GLU A 38 -16.23 26.74 -13.70
C GLU A 38 -17.65 26.14 -13.78
N ILE A 39 -18.41 26.26 -12.69
CA ILE A 39 -19.82 25.84 -12.67
C ILE A 39 -20.62 26.81 -13.54
N SER A 40 -21.28 26.31 -14.60
CA SER A 40 -22.18 27.14 -15.40
C SER A 40 -23.34 27.68 -14.56
N GLU A 41 -23.76 28.92 -14.79
CA GLU A 41 -24.91 29.52 -14.10
C GLU A 41 -26.19 28.68 -14.25
N SER A 42 -26.34 27.94 -15.34
CA SER A 42 -27.47 27.02 -15.57
C SER A 42 -27.53 25.86 -14.57
N PHE A 43 -26.38 25.32 -14.15
CA PHE A 43 -26.31 24.23 -13.18
C PHE A 43 -26.66 24.73 -11.78
N ILE A 44 -26.17 25.92 -11.41
CA ILE A 44 -26.52 26.59 -10.15
C ILE A 44 -28.04 26.86 -10.10
N ASN A 45 -28.60 27.40 -11.19
CA ASN A 45 -30.03 27.67 -11.27
C ASN A 45 -30.88 26.39 -11.23
N ASN A 46 -30.42 25.28 -11.83
CA ASN A 46 -31.11 23.99 -11.72
C ASN A 46 -31.04 23.40 -10.30
N ALA A 47 -29.90 23.46 -9.62
CA ALA A 47 -29.77 23.02 -8.24
C ALA A 47 -30.65 23.85 -7.29
N ILE A 48 -30.73 25.17 -7.51
CA ILE A 48 -31.62 26.09 -6.78
C ILE A 48 -33.09 25.77 -7.07
N ASN A 49 -33.46 25.50 -8.33
CA ASN A 49 -34.84 25.16 -8.70
C ASN A 49 -35.29 23.81 -8.12
N ILE A 50 -34.38 22.82 -8.02
CA ILE A 50 -34.64 21.54 -7.34
C ILE A 50 -34.86 21.78 -5.83
N ALA A 51 -34.04 22.64 -5.20
CA ALA A 51 -34.22 23.02 -3.80
C ALA A 51 -35.50 23.85 -3.54
N ALA A 52 -35.96 24.62 -4.53
CA ALA A 52 -37.15 25.46 -4.42
C ALA A 52 -38.47 24.65 -4.41
N PHE A 53 -38.48 23.41 -4.90
CA PHE A 53 -39.65 22.51 -4.81
C PHE A 53 -39.82 21.86 -3.42
N SER A 54 -38.84 21.98 -2.53
CA SER A 54 -38.91 21.61 -1.11
C SER A 54 -39.08 22.85 -0.23
N ALA A 55 -40.26 23.46 -0.31
CA ALA A 55 -40.54 24.81 0.19
C ALA A 55 -40.37 25.12 1.70
N PRO A 56 -40.17 24.20 2.67
CA PRO A 56 -39.85 24.61 4.04
C PRO A 56 -38.35 24.82 4.34
N LEU A 57 -37.43 24.56 3.41
CA LEU A 57 -35.99 24.45 3.70
C LEU A 57 -35.13 25.68 3.32
N VAL A 58 -35.70 26.71 2.73
CA VAL A 58 -34.93 27.82 2.14
C VAL A 58 -34.40 28.84 3.18
N LEU A 59 -35.07 28.99 4.33
CA LEU A 59 -34.61 29.89 5.40
C LEU A 59 -33.44 29.34 6.24
N PRO A 60 -33.38 28.03 6.57
CA PRO A 60 -32.16 27.42 7.12
C PRO A 60 -30.96 27.45 6.16
N LEU A 61 -31.21 27.45 4.85
CA LEU A 61 -30.15 27.41 3.82
C LEU A 61 -29.26 28.66 3.84
N LEU A 62 -29.80 29.85 4.18
CA LEU A 62 -29.00 31.07 4.36
C LEU A 62 -28.09 31.01 5.59
N GLY A 63 -28.47 30.26 6.63
CA GLY A 63 -27.61 29.94 7.77
C GLY A 63 -26.55 28.87 7.47
N VAL A 64 -26.75 28.08 6.39
CA VAL A 64 -25.82 27.08 5.86
C VAL A 64 -24.85 27.69 4.83
N LEU A 65 -25.23 28.78 4.15
CA LEU A 65 -24.39 29.46 3.17
C LEU A 65 -23.13 30.08 3.80
N GLY A 66 -23.17 30.54 5.05
CA GLY A 66 -21.97 30.99 5.78
C GLY A 66 -20.95 29.86 6.01
N PRO A 67 -21.37 28.71 6.59
CA PRO A 67 -20.55 27.51 6.69
C PRO A 67 -20.05 26.97 5.35
N VAL A 68 -20.89 26.98 4.30
CA VAL A 68 -20.50 26.53 2.96
C VAL A 68 -19.51 27.51 2.32
N ALA A 69 -19.70 28.83 2.45
CA ALA A 69 -18.73 29.82 1.98
C ALA A 69 -17.41 29.73 2.75
N GLY A 70 -17.45 29.50 4.06
CA GLY A 70 -16.27 29.25 4.88
C GLY A 70 -15.55 27.95 4.49
N LEU A 71 -16.29 26.90 4.16
CA LEU A 71 -15.75 25.62 3.70
C LEU A 71 -15.17 25.74 2.28
N VAL A 72 -15.82 26.48 1.38
CA VAL A 72 -15.28 26.78 0.04
C VAL A 72 -14.00 27.61 0.16
N ARG A 73 -13.95 28.62 1.02
CA ARG A 73 -12.72 29.38 1.32
C ARG A 73 -11.61 28.48 1.87
N LEU A 74 -11.96 27.58 2.79
CA LEU A 74 -11.03 26.60 3.35
C LEU A 74 -10.49 25.67 2.27
N ILE A 75 -11.36 25.15 1.39
CA ILE A 75 -10.96 24.30 0.27
C ILE A 75 -10.10 25.11 -0.71
N ASN A 76 -10.51 26.30 -1.14
CA ASN A 76 -9.68 27.18 -1.97
C ASN A 76 -8.28 27.36 -1.38
N ARG A 77 -8.18 27.64 -0.07
CA ARG A 77 -6.90 27.75 0.64
C ARG A 77 -6.10 26.44 0.67
N VAL A 78 -6.76 25.29 0.89
CA VAL A 78 -6.13 23.95 0.86
C VAL A 78 -5.55 23.63 -0.52
N PHE A 79 -6.16 24.17 -1.58
CA PHE A 79 -5.78 23.94 -2.98
C PHE A 79 -5.02 25.11 -3.61
N ASP A 80 -4.45 26.02 -2.80
CA ASP A 80 -3.68 27.19 -3.24
C ASP A 80 -4.40 28.07 -4.29
N ARG A 81 -5.72 28.23 -4.14
CA ARG A 81 -6.56 29.12 -4.95
C ARG A 81 -6.86 30.42 -4.19
N ASP A 82 -7.16 31.47 -4.95
CA ASP A 82 -7.69 32.72 -4.41
C ASP A 82 -8.92 32.43 -3.54
N GLU A 83 -8.96 32.97 -2.31
CA GLU A 83 -10.01 32.71 -1.32
C GLU A 83 -11.39 33.13 -1.83
N ASP A 84 -11.44 34.16 -2.68
CA ASP A 84 -12.68 34.66 -3.27
C ASP A 84 -12.99 34.06 -4.65
N ALA A 85 -12.22 33.05 -5.09
CA ALA A 85 -12.52 32.30 -6.31
C ALA A 85 -13.87 31.58 -6.19
N LYS A 86 -14.65 31.60 -7.28
CA LYS A 86 -15.95 30.92 -7.35
C LYS A 86 -15.79 29.40 -7.11
N PRO A 87 -16.74 28.76 -6.41
CA PRO A 87 -16.72 27.31 -6.22
C PRO A 87 -16.81 26.61 -7.58
N THR A 88 -15.99 25.56 -7.74
CA THR A 88 -16.00 24.68 -8.92
C THR A 88 -16.72 23.38 -8.64
N LYS A 89 -16.97 22.56 -9.69
CA LYS A 89 -17.62 21.26 -9.52
C LYS A 89 -16.86 20.35 -8.55
N ALA A 90 -15.52 20.39 -8.59
CA ALA A 90 -14.65 19.67 -7.66
C ALA A 90 -14.91 20.04 -6.18
N HIS A 91 -15.21 21.31 -5.89
CA HIS A 91 -15.52 21.73 -4.51
C HIS A 91 -16.75 21.00 -3.98
N LEU A 92 -17.82 20.96 -4.78
CA LEU A 92 -19.06 20.29 -4.38
C LEU A 92 -18.85 18.80 -4.16
N TYR A 93 -18.07 18.16 -5.02
CA TYR A 93 -17.72 16.75 -4.91
C TYR A 93 -16.87 16.42 -3.68
N ILE A 94 -15.84 17.22 -3.40
CA ILE A 94 -15.02 17.06 -2.17
C ILE A 94 -15.87 17.30 -0.92
N ILE A 95 -16.72 18.33 -0.92
CA ILE A 95 -17.65 18.59 0.19
C ILE A 95 -18.58 17.39 0.38
N ASN A 96 -19.14 16.85 -0.71
CA ASN A 96 -20.03 15.68 -0.66
C ASN A 96 -19.32 14.46 -0.07
N LEU A 97 -18.10 14.16 -0.52
CA LEU A 97 -17.25 13.12 0.03
C LEU A 97 -17.02 13.31 1.54
N LEU A 98 -16.61 14.50 1.97
CA LEU A 98 -16.35 14.81 3.38
C LEU A 98 -17.62 14.71 4.23
N LEU A 99 -18.77 15.18 3.72
CA LEU A 99 -20.05 15.08 4.40
C LEU A 99 -20.46 13.62 4.60
N LEU A 100 -20.28 12.77 3.59
CA LEU A 100 -20.56 11.33 3.69
C LEU A 100 -19.60 10.65 4.67
N MET A 101 -18.29 10.96 4.59
CA MET A 101 -17.28 10.43 5.53
C MET A 101 -17.50 10.91 6.96
N ASN A 102 -18.25 11.98 7.19
CA ASN A 102 -18.60 12.44 8.54
C ASN A 102 -19.81 11.70 9.13
N ARG A 103 -20.49 10.84 8.35
CA ARG A 103 -21.62 10.03 8.83
C ARG A 103 -21.16 8.79 9.58
N PRO A 104 -21.96 8.29 10.55
CA PRO A 104 -21.88 6.91 11.00
C PRO A 104 -22.05 5.93 9.83
N ILE A 105 -21.38 4.78 9.89
CA ILE A 105 -21.37 3.79 8.79
C ILE A 105 -22.76 3.23 8.50
N ASP A 106 -23.59 3.04 9.52
CA ASP A 106 -24.99 2.63 9.37
C ASP A 106 -25.77 3.61 8.51
N VAL A 107 -25.73 4.91 8.82
CA VAL A 107 -26.41 5.96 8.03
C VAL A 107 -25.87 6.01 6.59
N TYR A 108 -24.56 5.87 6.43
CA TYR A 108 -23.92 5.76 5.12
C TYR A 108 -24.49 4.58 4.29
N LEU A 109 -24.62 3.39 4.89
CA LEU A 109 -25.19 2.23 4.22
C LEU A 109 -26.68 2.40 3.93
N GLU A 110 -27.43 3.10 4.79
CA GLU A 110 -28.83 3.45 4.56
C GLU A 110 -28.98 4.33 3.31
N GLU A 111 -28.19 5.40 3.20
CA GLU A 111 -28.20 6.29 2.03
C GLU A 111 -27.88 5.53 0.73
N VAL A 112 -26.90 4.62 0.76
CA VAL A 112 -26.57 3.76 -0.39
C VAL A 112 -27.70 2.77 -0.70
N ASN A 113 -28.35 2.18 0.30
CA ASN A 113 -29.48 1.27 0.10
C ASN A 113 -30.70 1.97 -0.49
N GLU A 114 -31.00 3.19 -0.06
CA GLU A 114 -32.04 4.04 -0.67
C GLU A 114 -31.74 4.31 -2.14
N ASP A 115 -30.48 4.57 -2.45
CA ASP A 115 -29.98 4.77 -3.80
C ASP A 115 -30.19 3.51 -4.67
N VAL A 116 -29.86 2.32 -4.15
CA VAL A 116 -30.13 1.03 -4.82
C VAL A 116 -31.65 0.80 -5.00
N LEU A 117 -32.46 1.09 -3.98
CA LEU A 117 -33.92 0.97 -4.05
C LEU A 117 -34.51 1.85 -5.16
N LYS A 118 -34.04 3.10 -5.29
CA LYS A 118 -34.45 3.99 -6.40
C LYS A 118 -34.14 3.39 -7.76
N LEU A 119 -32.94 2.80 -7.94
CA LEU A 119 -32.58 2.16 -9.21
C LEU A 119 -33.49 0.98 -9.54
N ILE A 120 -33.85 0.17 -8.55
CA ILE A 120 -34.75 -0.98 -8.76
C ILE A 120 -36.17 -0.49 -9.09
N GLN A 121 -36.69 0.49 -8.35
CA GLN A 121 -38.03 1.05 -8.59
C GLN A 121 -38.17 1.72 -9.95
N LEU A 122 -37.10 2.35 -10.45
CA LEU A 122 -37.05 2.97 -11.77
C LEU A 122 -36.70 1.99 -12.90
N GLU A 123 -36.61 0.68 -12.61
CA GLU A 123 -36.15 -0.36 -13.54
C GLU A 123 -34.81 -0.02 -14.22
N ALA A 124 -33.95 0.68 -13.48
CA ALA A 124 -32.66 1.19 -13.94
C ALA A 124 -31.49 0.28 -13.55
N LEU A 125 -31.65 -0.57 -12.53
CA LEU A 125 -30.66 -1.60 -12.19
C LEU A 125 -30.78 -2.81 -13.12
N LYS A 126 -30.44 -2.61 -14.40
CA LYS A 126 -30.48 -3.65 -15.44
C LYS A 126 -29.38 -3.46 -16.47
N ILE A 127 -28.97 -4.55 -17.11
CA ILE A 127 -28.03 -4.55 -18.24
C ILE A 127 -28.68 -5.39 -19.36
N GLY A 128 -28.92 -4.78 -20.51
CA GLY A 128 -29.72 -5.39 -21.57
C GLY A 128 -31.09 -5.84 -21.05
N ASN A 129 -31.39 -7.13 -21.21
CA ASN A 129 -32.63 -7.76 -20.73
C ASN A 129 -32.52 -8.34 -19.32
N GLN A 130 -31.37 -8.21 -18.65
CA GLN A 130 -31.11 -8.78 -17.33
C GLN A 130 -31.33 -7.72 -16.23
N SER A 131 -32.30 -7.95 -15.36
CA SER A 131 -32.60 -7.07 -14.21
C SER A 131 -32.03 -7.62 -12.91
N PHE A 132 -31.56 -6.75 -12.03
CA PHE A 132 -31.02 -7.13 -10.73
C PHE A 132 -31.96 -6.72 -9.60
N ASP A 133 -32.03 -7.56 -8.56
CA ASP A 133 -32.93 -7.35 -7.42
C ASP A 133 -32.23 -6.77 -6.20
N LYS A 134 -30.90 -6.84 -6.18
CA LYS A 134 -30.01 -6.48 -5.07
C LYS A 134 -28.62 -6.11 -5.58
N VAL A 135 -27.89 -5.35 -4.77
CA VAL A 135 -26.46 -5.06 -4.95
C VAL A 135 -25.66 -5.74 -3.84
N ALA A 136 -24.57 -6.41 -4.20
CA ALA A 136 -23.57 -6.94 -3.27
C ALA A 136 -22.30 -6.11 -3.39
N VAL A 137 -21.83 -5.54 -2.29
CA VAL A 137 -20.61 -4.71 -2.26
C VAL A 137 -19.49 -5.42 -1.52
N SER A 138 -18.30 -5.44 -2.11
CA SER A 138 -17.10 -5.97 -1.46
C SER A 138 -16.46 -4.88 -0.62
N ALA A 139 -16.78 -4.84 0.67
CA ALA A 139 -16.31 -3.80 1.59
C ALA A 139 -14.82 -4.03 1.94
N LEU A 140 -13.93 -3.27 1.33
CA LEU A 140 -12.48 -3.43 1.45
C LEU A 140 -11.94 -2.60 2.63
N ILE A 141 -11.63 -3.27 3.73
CA ILE A 141 -10.98 -2.66 4.89
C ILE A 141 -9.48 -2.48 4.59
N MET A 142 -8.92 -1.34 4.98
CA MET A 142 -7.49 -1.06 4.84
C MET A 142 -6.79 -1.18 6.20
N ASP A 143 -5.66 -1.87 6.24
CA ASP A 143 -4.85 -1.97 7.44
C ASP A 143 -3.92 -0.74 7.56
N TYR A 144 -4.44 0.35 8.14
CA TYR A 144 -3.67 1.56 8.45
C TYR A 144 -2.69 1.40 9.62
N THR A 145 -2.62 0.20 10.22
CA THR A 145 -1.64 -0.11 11.25
C THR A 145 -0.25 -0.16 10.60
N ASP A 146 0.48 0.95 10.72
CA ASP A 146 1.85 1.02 10.22
C ASP A 146 2.84 0.90 11.39
N ARG A 147 3.70 -0.13 11.31
CA ARG A 147 4.80 -0.35 12.26
C ARG A 147 6.02 0.53 11.94
N ASP A 148 6.19 0.95 10.69
CA ASP A 148 7.31 1.73 10.16
C ASP A 148 7.01 3.24 10.05
N TYR A 149 5.84 3.68 10.53
CA TYR A 149 5.40 5.08 10.44
C TYR A 149 6.39 6.04 11.12
N THR A 150 7.18 6.74 10.31
CA THR A 150 7.87 7.97 10.71
C THR A 150 6.93 9.14 10.46
N GLN A 151 6.42 9.76 11.54
CA GLN A 151 5.71 11.04 11.44
C GLN A 151 6.57 12.07 10.70
N SER A 152 5.95 12.92 9.88
CA SER A 152 6.64 14.08 9.31
C SER A 152 7.22 14.93 10.46
N GLU A 153 8.44 15.46 10.29
CA GLU A 153 9.10 16.31 11.32
C GLU A 153 8.25 17.53 11.71
N ALA A 154 7.38 17.98 10.81
CA ALA A 154 6.47 19.09 11.04
C ALA A 154 5.43 18.78 12.13
N ILE A 155 5.10 17.49 12.35
CA ILE A 155 3.94 17.08 13.16
C ILE A 155 4.33 16.17 14.32
N SER A 156 5.57 15.66 14.36
CA SER A 156 6.12 14.94 15.51
C SER A 156 6.07 15.72 16.83
N ASN A 157 5.86 17.03 16.76
CA ASN A 157 5.71 17.93 17.91
C ASN A 157 4.25 18.11 18.38
N PHE A 158 3.26 17.62 17.63
CA PHE A 158 1.85 17.75 18.02
C PHE A 158 1.37 16.50 18.76
N GLN A 159 1.11 16.66 20.06
CA GLN A 159 0.62 15.62 20.95
C GLN A 159 -0.73 14.99 20.52
N TYR A 160 -1.49 15.67 19.66
CA TYR A 160 -2.80 15.24 19.17
C TYR A 160 -2.78 14.69 17.74
N ALA A 161 -1.63 14.65 17.08
CA ALA A 161 -1.50 14.03 15.77
C ALA A 161 -1.73 12.52 15.90
N ARG A 162 -2.95 12.08 15.58
CA ARG A 162 -3.34 10.68 15.76
C ARG A 162 -2.62 9.81 14.74
N VAL A 163 -2.00 8.75 15.25
CA VAL A 163 -1.72 7.52 14.51
C VAL A 163 -3.05 7.03 13.94
N GLY A 164 -3.06 6.59 12.67
CA GLY A 164 -4.27 6.10 12.00
C GLY A 164 -5.04 5.06 12.82
N LYS A 165 -6.34 4.89 12.56
CA LYS A 165 -7.17 3.98 13.34
C LYS A 165 -6.73 2.52 13.09
N PRO A 166 -6.40 1.74 14.14
CA PRO A 166 -5.99 0.35 13.97
C PRO A 166 -7.05 -0.47 13.23
N VAL A 167 -6.62 -1.42 12.41
CA VAL A 167 -7.53 -2.25 11.58
C VAL A 167 -8.64 -2.94 12.37
N VAL A 168 -8.35 -3.36 13.61
CA VAL A 168 -9.35 -3.96 14.52
C VAL A 168 -10.49 -2.97 14.79
N ARG A 169 -10.18 -1.71 15.09
CA ARG A 169 -11.20 -0.68 15.36
C ARG A 169 -11.98 -0.28 14.11
N GLN A 170 -11.35 -0.31 12.94
CA GLN A 170 -12.05 -0.09 11.67
C GLN A 170 -13.02 -1.24 11.38
N THR A 171 -12.60 -2.46 11.68
CA THR A 171 -13.43 -3.66 11.56
C THR A 171 -14.63 -3.60 12.51
N GLU A 172 -14.43 -3.20 13.77
CA GLU A 172 -15.52 -2.98 14.73
C GLU A 172 -16.52 -1.92 14.25
N ASP A 173 -16.04 -0.81 13.70
CA ASP A 173 -16.87 0.24 13.12
C ASP A 173 -17.74 -0.30 11.98
N LEU A 174 -17.14 -1.02 11.03
CA LEU A 174 -17.85 -1.64 9.91
C LEU A 174 -18.92 -2.62 10.40
N LEU A 175 -18.54 -3.58 11.26
CA LEU A 175 -19.46 -4.61 11.75
C LEU A 175 -20.59 -4.03 12.60
N THR A 176 -20.30 -2.97 13.39
CA THR A 176 -21.32 -2.23 14.14
C THR A 176 -22.28 -1.52 13.19
N GLY A 177 -21.75 -0.83 12.17
CA GLY A 177 -22.56 -0.14 11.17
C GLY A 177 -23.41 -1.10 10.36
N MET A 178 -22.84 -2.21 9.89
CA MET A 178 -23.56 -3.28 9.19
C MET A 178 -24.71 -3.83 10.03
N LYS A 179 -24.47 -4.14 11.30
CA LYS A 179 -25.52 -4.65 12.19
C LYS A 179 -26.67 -3.65 12.31
N ARG A 180 -26.37 -2.41 12.67
CA ARG A 180 -27.39 -1.36 12.87
C ARG A 180 -28.18 -1.09 11.60
N PHE A 181 -27.49 -1.02 10.45
CA PHE A 181 -28.12 -0.91 9.14
C PHE A 181 -29.09 -2.08 8.88
N ASN A 182 -28.65 -3.32 9.03
CA ASN A 182 -29.51 -4.47 8.77
C ASN A 182 -30.70 -4.57 9.76
N GLU A 183 -30.49 -4.17 11.03
CA GLU A 183 -31.56 -4.11 12.03
C GLU A 183 -32.57 -2.98 11.74
N SER A 184 -32.14 -1.84 11.17
CA SER A 184 -33.01 -0.68 10.90
C SER A 184 -33.90 -0.86 9.66
N GLN A 185 -33.43 -1.62 8.65
CA GLN A 185 -34.09 -1.71 7.34
C GLN A 185 -35.22 -2.76 7.26
N GLY A 186 -35.29 -3.72 8.19
CA GLY A 186 -36.29 -4.79 8.16
C GLY A 186 -36.27 -5.58 6.83
N ASN A 187 -37.39 -5.60 6.11
CA ASN A 187 -37.54 -6.34 4.84
C ASN A 187 -37.03 -5.58 3.59
N ASN A 188 -36.58 -4.32 3.73
CA ASN A 188 -36.21 -3.45 2.60
C ASN A 188 -34.71 -3.48 2.25
N VAL A 189 -33.95 -4.44 2.77
CA VAL A 189 -32.50 -4.57 2.50
C VAL A 189 -32.27 -5.04 1.06
N LYS A 190 -31.77 -4.13 0.21
CA LYS A 190 -31.33 -4.41 -1.17
C LYS A 190 -29.82 -4.33 -1.34
N LEU A 191 -29.10 -3.87 -0.33
CA LEU A 191 -27.65 -3.83 -0.26
C LEU A 191 -27.14 -4.96 0.66
N THR A 192 -26.22 -5.77 0.16
CA THR A 192 -25.53 -6.80 0.94
C THR A 192 -24.04 -6.45 1.03
N VAL A 193 -23.54 -6.29 2.25
CA VAL A 193 -22.14 -5.93 2.49
C VAL A 193 -21.32 -7.20 2.69
N MET A 194 -20.29 -7.41 1.89
CA MET A 194 -19.40 -8.57 1.94
C MET A 194 -17.98 -8.12 2.30
N PRO A 195 -17.62 -8.10 3.60
CA PRO A 195 -16.34 -7.56 4.04
C PRO A 195 -15.14 -8.35 3.55
N PHE A 196 -14.10 -7.63 3.13
CA PHE A 196 -12.75 -8.16 2.99
C PHE A 196 -11.91 -7.65 4.17
N LEU A 197 -11.28 -8.57 4.89
CA LEU A 197 -10.43 -8.22 6.01
C LEU A 197 -9.14 -7.55 5.50
N GLY A 198 -8.89 -6.33 5.95
CA GLY A 198 -7.62 -5.64 5.70
C GLY A 198 -6.49 -6.33 6.45
N MET A 199 -5.41 -6.67 5.76
CA MET A 199 -4.29 -7.37 6.38
C MET A 199 -2.96 -6.90 5.82
N ASN A 200 -2.06 -6.46 6.71
CA ASN A 200 -0.63 -6.52 6.46
C ASN A 200 -0.03 -7.66 7.32
N PRO A 201 0.40 -8.79 6.73
CA PRO A 201 0.91 -9.95 7.50
C PRO A 201 2.03 -9.63 8.48
N GLU A 202 2.73 -8.53 8.29
CA GLU A 202 3.82 -8.08 9.16
C GLU A 202 3.35 -7.51 10.50
N ASN A 203 2.06 -7.20 10.60
CA ASN A 203 1.44 -6.70 11.81
C ASN A 203 1.09 -7.80 12.83
N TYR A 204 1.28 -9.07 12.47
CA TYR A 204 0.85 -10.23 13.26
C TYR A 204 2.04 -11.13 13.63
N GLY A 205 1.93 -11.82 14.78
CA GLY A 205 2.91 -12.83 15.17
C GLY A 205 2.91 -14.03 14.22
N PHE A 206 4.03 -14.72 14.08
CA PHE A 206 4.15 -15.89 13.21
C PHE A 206 4.78 -17.08 13.96
N VAL A 207 4.31 -18.31 13.72
CA VAL A 207 4.71 -19.52 14.49
C VAL A 207 6.22 -19.80 14.42
N ASP A 208 6.88 -19.36 13.35
CA ASP A 208 8.33 -19.46 13.16
C ASP A 208 9.11 -18.22 13.64
N ASP A 209 8.45 -17.29 14.34
CA ASP A 209 9.12 -16.24 15.11
C ASP A 209 9.78 -16.88 16.33
N GLN A 210 10.80 -17.71 16.09
CA GLN A 210 11.84 -17.91 17.09
C GLN A 210 12.32 -16.52 17.53
N PRO A 211 12.71 -16.30 18.80
CA PRO A 211 13.42 -15.09 19.21
C PRO A 211 14.76 -15.06 18.45
N LYS A 212 14.71 -14.56 17.21
CA LYS A 212 15.88 -14.42 16.35
C LYS A 212 16.65 -13.22 16.86
N LYS A 213 17.97 -13.37 16.90
CA LYS A 213 18.90 -12.24 17.01
C LYS A 213 18.51 -11.22 15.94
N VAL A 214 17.84 -10.15 16.34
CA VAL A 214 17.54 -9.07 15.41
C VAL A 214 18.87 -8.41 15.07
N GLN A 215 19.12 -8.10 13.81
CA GLN A 215 20.23 -7.25 13.40
C GLN A 215 19.64 -5.91 12.98
N LEU A 216 20.06 -4.83 13.65
CA LEU A 216 19.74 -3.48 13.21
C LEU A 216 21.00 -2.90 12.55
N PRO A 217 21.08 -2.84 11.21
CA PRO A 217 22.03 -1.94 10.57
C PRO A 217 21.74 -0.50 11.01
N ILE A 218 22.68 0.22 11.61
CA ILE A 218 22.54 1.67 11.81
C ILE A 218 23.45 2.35 10.79
N HIS A 219 22.86 3.10 9.85
CA HIS A 219 23.64 3.92 8.95
C HIS A 219 24.02 5.21 9.66
N LEU A 220 25.30 5.36 9.98
CA LEU A 220 25.88 6.58 10.51
C LEU A 220 26.62 7.30 9.38
N ASN A 221 26.05 8.39 8.90
CA ASN A 221 26.74 9.27 7.97
C ASN A 221 27.77 10.08 8.76
N LEU A 222 29.06 9.96 8.44
CA LEU A 222 30.15 10.66 9.13
C LEU A 222 29.97 12.19 9.13
N ASN A 223 29.28 12.75 8.13
CA ASN A 223 28.99 14.19 8.03
C ASN A 223 27.85 14.65 8.96
N SER A 224 27.13 13.72 9.60
CA SER A 224 26.05 14.01 10.55
C SER A 224 26.49 14.00 12.02
N LEU A 225 27.78 13.71 12.27
CA LEU A 225 28.38 13.75 13.59
C LEU A 225 28.62 15.21 14.04
N PRO A 226 28.54 15.53 15.35
CA PRO A 226 28.84 16.87 15.85
C PRO A 226 30.24 17.34 15.40
N ASP A 227 30.45 18.64 15.18
CA ASP A 227 31.76 19.19 14.75
C ASP A 227 32.92 18.83 15.70
N ALA A 228 32.63 18.58 16.98
CA ALA A 228 33.61 18.09 17.95
C ALA A 228 34.13 16.65 17.67
N TRP A 229 33.44 15.91 16.79
CA TRP A 229 33.73 14.52 16.38
C TRP A 229 34.29 14.47 14.95
N VAL A 230 34.15 15.55 14.18
CA VAL A 230 34.80 15.78 12.90
C VAL A 230 36.06 16.60 13.17
N THR A 231 37.16 15.94 13.55
CA THR A 231 38.41 16.68 13.76
C THR A 231 38.89 17.28 12.43
N GLY A 232 39.04 18.61 12.40
CA GLY A 232 39.64 19.35 11.29
C GLY A 232 41.11 18.96 11.02
N PRO A 233 41.74 19.57 10.00
CA PRO A 233 42.83 18.98 9.21
C PRO A 233 44.23 18.93 9.86
N ALA A 234 44.34 18.81 11.19
CA ALA A 234 45.63 18.69 11.86
C ALA A 234 45.58 17.67 13.03
N MET A 235 46.12 16.49 12.74
CA MET A 235 46.70 15.45 13.63
C MET A 235 45.97 15.07 14.93
N LYS A 236 45.68 13.76 15.13
CA LYS A 236 45.82 13.04 16.42
C LYS A 236 46.14 11.55 16.21
N LEU A 237 47.10 11.03 16.99
CA LEU A 237 47.54 9.62 17.03
C LEU A 237 46.77 8.88 18.14
N LEU A 238 46.34 7.62 17.93
CA LEU A 238 45.80 6.77 18.99
C LEU A 238 46.14 5.29 18.75
N TYR A 239 46.89 4.70 19.67
CA TYR A 239 47.03 3.24 19.81
C TYR A 239 46.23 2.82 21.04
N THR A 240 45.37 1.81 20.91
CA THR A 240 44.65 1.24 22.06
C THR A 240 44.94 -0.26 22.21
N PRO A 241 45.50 -0.71 23.35
CA PRO A 241 45.93 -2.10 23.57
C PRO A 241 44.83 -3.17 23.43
N SER A 242 43.56 -2.80 23.54
CA SER A 242 42.42 -3.72 23.44
C SER A 242 42.01 -4.07 22.01
N THR A 243 42.43 -3.31 21.00
CA THR A 243 41.90 -3.45 19.62
C THR A 243 42.97 -3.69 18.54
N LYS A 244 44.27 -3.67 18.85
CA LYS A 244 45.39 -3.99 17.95
C LYS A 244 45.32 -3.37 16.53
N LEU A 245 44.89 -2.11 16.40
CA LEU A 245 44.86 -1.39 15.12
C LEU A 245 45.97 -0.32 15.05
N LEU A 246 46.54 -0.09 13.85
CA LEU A 246 47.48 0.99 13.54
C LEU A 246 46.99 1.73 12.29
N VAL A 247 46.77 3.05 12.36
CA VAL A 247 46.34 3.86 11.21
C VAL A 247 47.23 5.09 11.10
N TRP A 248 47.75 5.33 9.89
CA TRP A 248 48.63 6.44 9.53
C TRP A 248 48.01 7.22 8.37
N THR A 249 48.12 8.55 8.37
CA THR A 249 47.95 9.36 7.16
C THR A 249 48.89 10.55 7.10
N GLN A 250 49.86 10.48 6.19
CA GLN A 250 50.58 11.58 5.54
C GLN A 250 51.25 11.03 4.27
N ASP A 251 51.52 11.91 3.30
CA ASP A 251 52.18 11.53 2.04
C ASP A 251 53.69 11.24 2.21
N SER A 252 54.30 11.56 3.38
CA SER A 252 55.69 11.16 3.73
C SER A 252 55.92 11.08 5.25
N MET A 253 57.01 10.41 5.66
CA MET A 253 57.44 10.21 7.07
C MET A 253 58.94 10.53 7.19
N SER A 254 59.36 11.32 8.17
CA SER A 254 60.79 11.59 8.39
C SER A 254 61.47 10.44 9.15
N GLN A 255 62.79 10.26 8.97
CA GLN A 255 63.56 9.17 9.63
C GLN A 255 63.46 9.23 11.17
N THR A 256 63.46 10.44 11.73
CA THR A 256 63.35 10.64 13.19
C THR A 256 62.00 10.18 13.74
N GLU A 257 60.91 10.34 12.97
CA GLU A 257 59.57 9.88 13.35
C GLU A 257 59.43 8.35 13.21
N PHE A 258 60.04 7.78 12.18
CA PHE A 258 60.13 6.33 11.97
C PHE A 258 60.85 5.64 13.14
N ASP A 259 61.99 6.19 13.57
CA ASP A 259 62.81 5.62 14.64
C ASP A 259 62.09 5.71 16.00
N ALA A 260 61.36 6.81 16.24
CA ALA A 260 60.55 6.99 17.45
C ALA A 260 59.38 5.98 17.53
N LEU A 261 58.66 5.77 16.41
CA LEU A 261 57.55 4.81 16.32
C LEU A 261 58.05 3.37 16.52
N THR A 262 59.19 3.05 15.91
CA THR A 262 59.79 1.71 15.98
C THR A 262 60.23 1.36 17.40
N ASN A 263 60.80 2.32 18.13
CA ASN A 263 61.18 2.13 19.53
C ASN A 263 59.96 1.98 20.44
N ALA A 264 58.88 2.73 20.21
CA ALA A 264 57.65 2.62 20.99
C ALA A 264 56.96 1.24 20.86
N LEU A 265 57.04 0.62 19.69
CA LEU A 265 56.51 -0.74 19.45
C LEU A 265 57.30 -1.85 20.18
N GLN A 266 58.54 -1.60 20.59
CA GLN A 266 59.39 -2.58 21.28
C GLN A 266 59.24 -2.55 22.81
N THR A 267 58.74 -1.45 23.38
CA THR A 267 58.69 -1.26 24.84
C THR A 267 57.42 -1.81 25.52
N ASP A 268 56.33 -2.10 24.79
CA ASP A 268 55.00 -2.36 25.37
C ASP A 268 54.44 -3.79 25.19
N GLY A 269 55.26 -4.83 25.39
CA GLY A 269 54.77 -6.21 25.46
C GLY A 269 54.07 -6.73 24.19
N VAL A 270 54.31 -6.07 23.05
CA VAL A 270 53.79 -6.45 21.74
C VAL A 270 54.56 -7.67 21.24
N SER A 271 53.86 -8.70 20.73
CA SER A 271 54.51 -9.93 20.26
C SER A 271 55.50 -9.64 19.12
N GLU A 272 56.67 -10.28 19.11
CA GLU A 272 57.74 -10.08 18.11
C GLU A 272 57.25 -10.18 16.65
N GLU A 273 56.28 -11.05 16.36
CA GLU A 273 55.70 -11.22 15.02
C GLU A 273 54.95 -9.96 14.54
N VAL A 274 54.31 -9.22 15.45
CA VAL A 274 53.60 -7.98 15.14
C VAL A 274 54.58 -6.84 14.93
N VAL A 275 55.64 -6.77 15.75
CA VAL A 275 56.72 -5.80 15.59
C VAL A 275 57.45 -6.02 14.25
N ARG A 276 57.67 -7.29 13.86
CA ARG A 276 58.31 -7.67 12.60
C ARG A 276 57.46 -7.26 11.38
N ARG A 277 56.15 -7.50 11.41
CA ARG A 277 55.23 -7.10 10.32
C ARG A 277 55.07 -5.59 10.21
N ALA A 278 54.97 -4.89 11.33
CA ALA A 278 54.91 -3.43 11.36
C ALA A 278 56.19 -2.80 10.76
N LYS A 279 57.37 -3.32 11.13
CA LYS A 279 58.65 -2.89 10.56
C LYS A 279 58.72 -3.12 9.05
N ALA A 280 58.31 -4.29 8.56
CA ALA A 280 58.30 -4.58 7.12
C ALA A 280 57.38 -3.64 6.33
N LEU A 281 56.19 -3.34 6.85
CA LEU A 281 55.24 -2.42 6.23
C LEU A 281 55.77 -0.97 6.21
N LEU A 282 56.41 -0.55 7.30
CA LEU A 282 57.03 0.76 7.42
C LEU A 282 58.23 0.92 6.49
N THR A 283 59.04 -0.13 6.29
CA THR A 283 60.16 -0.14 5.33
C THR A 283 59.68 -0.07 3.87
N ASP A 284 58.60 -0.78 3.52
CA ASP A 284 57.97 -0.69 2.20
C ASP A 284 57.41 0.72 1.91
N LEU A 285 56.80 1.36 2.91
CA LEU A 285 56.33 2.74 2.83
C LEU A 285 57.49 3.72 2.63
N GLN A 286 58.61 3.53 3.33
CA GLN A 286 59.78 4.41 3.22
C GLN A 286 60.50 4.28 1.86
N MET A 287 60.49 3.09 1.26
CA MET A 287 61.04 2.84 -0.08
C MET A 287 60.17 3.39 -1.22
N SER A 288 58.89 3.68 -0.96
CA SER A 288 57.95 4.19 -1.96
C SER A 288 58.01 5.70 -2.19
N VAL A 289 58.91 6.42 -1.49
CA VAL A 289 59.15 7.86 -1.66
C VAL A 289 60.00 8.11 -2.92
N GLY A 290 59.33 8.01 -4.07
CA GLY A 290 59.92 8.31 -5.38
C GLY A 290 58.90 8.42 -6.53
N GLY A 291 57.61 8.16 -6.29
CA GLY A 291 56.59 8.32 -7.32
C GLY A 291 55.22 8.59 -6.72
N GLU A 292 54.53 9.59 -7.26
CA GLU A 292 53.17 9.99 -6.89
C GLU A 292 52.22 8.80 -6.83
N ARG A 293 51.73 8.46 -5.63
CA ARG A 293 50.45 7.77 -5.45
C ARG A 293 49.69 8.46 -4.32
N SER A 294 48.58 9.09 -4.68
CA SER A 294 47.60 9.59 -3.72
C SER A 294 46.76 8.44 -3.20
N VAL A 295 46.79 8.22 -1.88
CA VAL A 295 45.85 7.33 -1.19
C VAL A 295 44.71 8.20 -0.66
N LYS A 296 43.53 8.10 -1.30
CA LYS A 296 42.28 8.66 -0.77
C LYS A 296 41.48 7.53 -0.12
N GLN A 297 41.59 7.38 1.21
CA GLN A 297 40.49 7.03 2.14
C GLN A 297 41.05 6.70 3.52
N VAL A 298 40.37 7.20 4.56
CA VAL A 298 40.64 6.95 5.98
C VAL A 298 39.38 6.38 6.61
N TYR A 299 39.50 5.25 7.32
CA TYR A 299 38.43 4.74 8.18
C TYR A 299 38.69 5.19 9.62
N ILE A 300 37.74 5.93 10.20
CA ILE A 300 37.69 6.20 11.63
C ILE A 300 36.69 5.21 12.23
N THR A 301 37.18 4.12 12.82
CA THR A 301 36.36 3.31 13.75
C THR A 301 36.65 3.79 15.16
N GLN A 302 35.88 4.77 15.64
CA GLN A 302 35.77 5.00 17.08
C GLN A 302 34.47 4.33 17.56
N LYS A 303 34.59 3.52 18.61
CA LYS A 303 33.51 2.74 19.22
C LYS A 303 32.22 3.57 19.24
N PHE A 304 31.17 3.07 18.60
CA PHE A 304 29.82 3.42 19.03
C PHE A 304 29.77 3.09 20.53
N ASN A 305 29.73 4.11 21.39
CA ASN A 305 29.70 3.89 22.83
C ASN A 305 28.33 3.33 23.17
N ILE A 306 28.22 2.01 23.12
CA ILE A 306 27.07 1.30 23.66
C ILE A 306 27.00 1.69 25.14
N PRO A 307 25.89 2.29 25.61
CA PRO A 307 25.65 2.51 27.03
C PRO A 307 26.00 1.25 27.83
N SER A 308 26.66 1.36 28.98
CA SER A 308 27.08 0.20 29.76
C SER A 308 25.94 -0.75 30.13
N SER A 309 24.69 -0.25 30.18
CA SER A 309 23.48 -1.07 30.36
C SER A 309 23.20 -2.06 29.22
N LEU A 310 23.79 -1.83 28.04
CA LEU A 310 23.61 -2.61 26.81
C LEU A 310 24.83 -3.50 26.49
N GLU A 311 25.92 -3.42 27.27
CA GLU A 311 27.08 -4.30 27.12
C GLU A 311 26.68 -5.76 27.41
N GLY A 312 26.96 -6.67 26.47
CA GLY A 312 26.56 -8.09 26.54
C GLY A 312 25.17 -8.40 25.94
N LYS A 313 24.32 -7.38 25.72
CA LYS A 313 23.05 -7.49 24.99
C LYS A 313 23.18 -7.12 23.51
N CYS A 314 24.23 -6.37 23.16
CA CYS A 314 24.53 -5.87 21.81
C CYS A 314 26.00 -6.09 21.43
N LYS A 315 26.27 -6.43 20.17
CA LYS A 315 27.58 -6.47 19.54
C LYS A 315 27.65 -5.47 18.39
N VAL A 316 28.77 -4.76 18.29
CA VAL A 316 29.07 -3.87 17.16
C VAL A 316 29.87 -4.67 16.13
N GLU A 317 29.44 -4.64 14.87
CA GLU A 317 30.15 -5.22 13.74
C GLU A 317 30.29 -4.19 12.62
N ASP A 318 31.41 -4.19 11.92
CA ASP A 318 31.63 -3.28 10.80
C ASP A 318 30.80 -3.71 9.59
N ALA A 319 30.13 -2.75 8.93
CA ALA A 319 29.37 -2.99 7.71
C ALA A 319 30.25 -2.82 6.47
N GLU A 320 30.06 -3.67 5.46
CA GLU A 320 30.61 -3.42 4.12
C GLU A 320 30.08 -2.07 3.60
N GLY A 321 30.98 -1.12 3.32
CA GLY A 321 30.62 0.24 2.88
C GLY A 321 30.72 1.35 3.93
N GLY A 322 31.36 1.10 5.07
CA GLY A 322 31.71 2.15 6.04
C GLY A 322 30.60 2.52 7.05
N GLY A 323 29.62 1.63 7.22
CA GLY A 323 28.59 1.73 8.27
C GLY A 323 28.88 0.82 9.48
N VAL A 324 27.98 0.81 10.46
CA VAL A 324 28.07 -0.03 11.66
C VAL A 324 26.81 -0.90 11.79
N HIS A 325 26.97 -2.21 11.90
CA HIS A 325 25.92 -3.14 12.29
C HIS A 325 25.87 -3.30 13.80
N LEU A 326 24.67 -3.19 14.38
CA LEU A 326 24.44 -3.60 15.76
C LEU A 326 23.71 -4.95 15.77
N ASN A 327 24.37 -5.96 16.31
CA ASN A 327 23.93 -7.33 16.42
C ASN A 327 23.46 -7.64 17.84
N TRP A 328 22.17 -7.90 18.01
CA TRP A 328 21.54 -8.06 19.32
C TRP A 328 21.48 -9.53 19.72
N THR A 329 21.79 -9.84 20.98
CA THR A 329 21.91 -11.23 21.46
C THR A 329 20.97 -11.59 22.60
N ALA A 330 20.24 -10.63 23.18
CA ALA A 330 19.41 -10.85 24.36
C ALA A 330 17.91 -10.61 24.08
N ALA A 331 17.07 -11.52 24.59
CA ALA A 331 15.61 -11.50 24.41
C ALA A 331 14.89 -10.62 25.46
N ASP A 332 15.59 -10.00 26.41
CA ASP A 332 15.04 -9.34 27.61
C ASP A 332 15.38 -7.84 27.67
N MET A 333 15.06 -7.10 26.60
CA MET A 333 15.28 -5.65 26.55
C MET A 333 14.20 -4.89 27.32
N THR A 334 14.62 -3.91 28.11
CA THR A 334 13.72 -3.08 28.94
C THR A 334 13.46 -1.71 28.32
N GLU A 335 12.46 -0.97 28.82
CA GLU A 335 12.22 0.44 28.43
C GLU A 335 13.44 1.35 28.74
N ILE A 336 14.28 0.95 29.70
CA ILE A 336 15.56 1.63 30.00
C ILE A 336 16.55 1.40 28.86
N ASP A 337 16.62 0.17 28.34
CA ASP A 337 17.46 -0.20 27.19
C ASP A 337 17.03 0.54 25.92
N ARG A 338 15.71 0.75 25.74
CA ARG A 338 15.13 1.55 24.64
C ARG A 338 15.60 2.98 24.65
N LYS A 339 15.43 3.66 25.79
CA LYS A 339 15.84 5.06 25.94
C LYS A 339 17.35 5.22 25.80
N ALA A 340 18.12 4.27 26.34
CA ALA A 340 19.56 4.25 26.17
C ALA A 340 19.96 4.20 24.68
N LEU A 341 19.24 3.42 23.87
CA LEU A 341 19.52 3.29 22.44
C LEU A 341 19.13 4.54 21.62
N GLN A 342 17.97 5.13 21.89
CA GLN A 342 17.55 6.37 21.25
C GLN A 342 18.50 7.53 21.56
N ASN A 343 19.01 7.56 22.80
CA ASN A 343 19.98 8.56 23.24
C ASN A 343 21.37 8.34 22.62
N ALA A 344 21.72 7.12 22.23
CA ALA A 344 22.98 6.81 21.56
C ALA A 344 23.00 7.24 20.08
N ILE A 345 21.84 7.46 19.45
CA ILE A 345 21.77 8.00 18.08
C ILE A 345 22.12 9.50 18.11
N PRO A 346 23.20 9.94 17.39
CA PRO A 346 23.66 11.32 17.42
C PRO A 346 22.55 12.32 17.12
N LYS A 347 22.52 13.44 17.85
CA LYS A 347 21.61 14.55 17.55
C LYS A 347 22.23 15.43 16.45
N PRO A 348 21.45 15.93 15.48
CA PRO A 348 21.95 16.83 14.47
C PRO A 348 22.33 18.15 15.16
N ASN A 349 23.41 18.82 14.75
CA ASN A 349 23.70 20.18 15.23
C ASN A 349 22.69 21.18 14.65
N GLU A 350 22.59 22.39 15.21
CA GLU A 350 21.66 23.44 14.74
C GLU A 350 21.90 23.87 13.28
N HIS A 351 23.05 23.50 12.70
CA HIS A 351 23.45 23.79 11.32
C HIS A 351 23.40 22.58 10.37
N SER A 352 22.85 21.46 10.83
CA SER A 352 22.76 20.23 10.04
C SER A 352 21.86 20.39 8.81
N ASP A 353 22.17 19.69 7.73
CA ASP A 353 21.31 19.68 6.55
C ASP A 353 20.04 18.82 6.77
N ALA A 354 19.05 18.98 5.89
CA ALA A 354 17.80 18.23 5.95
C ALA A 354 18.00 16.70 5.85
N LYS A 355 19.12 16.26 5.25
CA LYS A 355 19.44 14.87 5.05
C LYS A 355 19.90 14.21 6.36
N ALA A 356 20.75 14.86 7.14
CA ALA A 356 21.19 14.39 8.46
C ALA A 356 20.02 14.27 9.45
N ARG A 357 19.06 15.19 9.39
CA ARG A 357 17.81 15.13 10.16
C ARG A 357 16.94 13.93 9.78
N ALA A 358 16.71 13.74 8.47
CA ALA A 358 15.95 12.61 7.94
C ALA A 358 16.60 11.25 8.29
N GLU A 359 17.93 11.14 8.20
CA GLU A 359 18.68 9.93 8.55
C GLU A 359 18.57 9.60 10.05
N ARG A 360 18.60 10.61 10.92
CA ARG A 360 18.36 10.41 12.35
C ARG A 360 16.93 9.95 12.64
N ALA A 361 15.94 10.60 12.04
CA ALA A 361 14.54 10.22 12.19
C ALA A 361 14.31 8.78 11.73
N TYR A 362 14.94 8.39 10.62
CA TYR A 362 14.95 7.02 10.11
C TYR A 362 15.56 6.04 11.13
N ASN A 363 16.74 6.34 11.68
CA ASN A 363 17.39 5.47 12.67
C ASN A 363 16.58 5.36 13.98
N LEU A 364 15.96 6.46 14.45
CA LEU A 364 15.06 6.43 15.60
C LEU A 364 13.81 5.59 15.35
N GLY A 365 13.19 5.73 14.18
CA GLY A 365 12.05 4.91 13.77
C GLY A 365 12.38 3.42 13.76
N ARG A 366 13.61 3.05 13.40
CA ARG A 366 14.07 1.65 13.41
C ARG A 366 14.32 1.10 14.81
N VAL A 367 14.81 1.91 15.73
CA VAL A 367 14.90 1.55 17.16
C VAL A 367 13.51 1.32 17.73
N GLU A 368 12.59 2.24 17.46
CA GLU A 368 11.19 2.13 17.86
C GLU A 368 10.51 0.88 17.28
N PHE A 369 10.75 0.59 16.01
CA PHE A 369 10.28 -0.62 15.36
C PHE A 369 10.80 -1.89 16.03
N LEU A 370 12.09 -1.93 16.38
CA LEU A 370 12.68 -3.08 17.06
C LEU A 370 12.04 -3.33 18.43
N PHE A 371 11.85 -2.29 19.23
CA PHE A 371 11.20 -2.44 20.53
C PHE A 371 9.73 -2.84 20.39
N LYS A 372 9.01 -2.33 19.39
CA LYS A 372 7.67 -2.83 19.07
C LYS A 372 7.66 -4.32 18.68
N GLN A 373 8.69 -4.80 17.97
CA GLN A 373 8.79 -6.23 17.64
C GLN A 373 9.09 -7.09 18.87
N LEU A 374 9.95 -6.62 19.78
CA LEU A 374 10.24 -7.30 21.04
C LEU A 374 9.02 -7.29 21.97
N ASP A 375 8.32 -6.17 22.09
CA ASP A 375 7.07 -6.04 22.85
C ASP A 375 5.97 -6.95 22.26
N ALA A 376 5.90 -7.08 20.93
CA ALA A 376 4.98 -8.02 20.28
C ALA A 376 5.37 -9.50 20.48
N GLN A 377 6.65 -9.81 20.70
CA GLN A 377 7.14 -11.14 21.05
C GLN A 377 6.92 -11.49 22.53
N HIS A 378 6.84 -10.48 23.42
CA HIS A 378 6.56 -10.66 24.86
C HIS A 378 5.08 -10.58 25.23
N ASN A 379 4.21 -10.05 24.35
CA ASN A 379 2.76 -10.13 24.53
C ASN A 379 2.24 -11.47 24.01
N SER A 380 2.08 -12.43 24.93
CA SER A 380 1.36 -13.71 24.70
C SER A 380 -0.08 -13.56 24.18
N ASP A 381 -0.60 -12.33 24.16
CA ASP A 381 -2.00 -12.02 23.88
C ASP A 381 -2.22 -11.51 22.44
N THR A 382 -1.16 -11.32 21.63
CA THR A 382 -1.33 -10.92 20.22
C THR A 382 -1.58 -12.16 19.37
N PRO A 383 -2.73 -12.27 18.68
CA PRO A 383 -3.04 -13.44 17.88
C PRO A 383 -2.05 -13.57 16.72
N THR A 384 -1.60 -14.80 16.48
CA THR A 384 -0.77 -15.14 15.33
C THR A 384 -1.54 -15.01 14.03
N LEU A 385 -0.82 -14.86 12.91
CA LEU A 385 -1.40 -14.84 11.58
C LEU A 385 -2.26 -16.09 11.32
N ASN A 386 -1.79 -17.27 11.74
CA ASN A 386 -2.52 -18.53 11.56
C ASN A 386 -3.82 -18.54 12.37
N GLU A 387 -3.79 -18.13 13.64
CA GLU A 387 -4.99 -18.07 14.48
C GLU A 387 -6.04 -17.15 13.88
N LEU A 388 -5.64 -16.00 13.33
CA LEU A 388 -6.58 -15.08 12.66
C LEU A 388 -7.16 -15.68 11.38
N LEU A 389 -6.32 -16.28 10.54
CA LEU A 389 -6.75 -16.90 9.30
C LEU A 389 -7.72 -18.07 9.56
N ASP A 390 -7.39 -18.95 10.51
CA ASP A 390 -8.23 -20.10 10.88
C ASP A 390 -9.54 -19.68 11.55
N LYS A 391 -9.51 -18.63 12.36
CA LYS A 391 -10.69 -18.05 13.02
C LYS A 391 -11.69 -17.51 12.02
N TYR A 392 -11.23 -16.71 11.06
CA TYR A 392 -12.14 -15.97 10.16
C TYR A 392 -12.49 -16.71 8.86
N PHE A 393 -11.61 -17.59 8.37
CA PHE A 393 -11.81 -18.25 7.08
C PHE A 393 -11.94 -19.76 7.20
N GLY A 394 -11.29 -20.41 8.17
CA GLY A 394 -11.34 -21.86 8.30
C GLY A 394 -10.79 -22.59 7.08
N ASP A 395 -11.51 -23.60 6.58
CA ASP A 395 -11.04 -24.48 5.51
C ASP A 395 -11.56 -24.12 4.10
N ALA A 396 -12.53 -23.21 4.00
CA ALA A 396 -13.16 -22.83 2.73
C ALA A 396 -13.77 -21.41 2.79
N PRO A 397 -13.89 -20.71 1.66
CA PRO A 397 -14.61 -19.43 1.59
C PRO A 397 -16.08 -19.61 2.00
N PRO A 398 -16.71 -18.60 2.60
CA PRO A 398 -18.12 -18.68 2.92
C PRO A 398 -18.98 -18.66 1.66
N SER A 399 -20.13 -19.34 1.73
CA SER A 399 -21.19 -19.18 0.74
C SER A 399 -21.83 -17.79 0.84
N ILE A 400 -22.48 -17.35 -0.23
CA ILE A 400 -23.26 -16.10 -0.20
C ILE A 400 -24.36 -16.14 0.87
N GLN A 401 -25.02 -17.28 1.06
CA GLN A 401 -26.05 -17.46 2.09
C GLN A 401 -25.47 -17.34 3.50
N THR A 402 -24.27 -17.84 3.72
CA THR A 402 -23.55 -17.69 5.00
C THR A 402 -23.25 -16.23 5.30
N LEU A 403 -22.76 -15.48 4.30
CA LEU A 403 -22.49 -14.04 4.44
C LEU A 403 -23.78 -13.25 4.70
N GLU A 404 -24.87 -13.60 4.02
CA GLU A 404 -26.20 -13.00 4.24
C GLU A 404 -26.71 -13.28 5.66
N SER A 405 -26.59 -14.51 6.16
CA SER A 405 -27.05 -14.85 7.52
C SER A 405 -26.22 -14.17 8.61
N ASN A 406 -24.99 -13.78 8.30
CA ASN A 406 -24.05 -13.17 9.24
C ASN A 406 -24.04 -11.63 9.20
N GLN A 407 -24.92 -10.98 8.42
CA GLN A 407 -24.99 -9.51 8.35
C GLN A 407 -25.24 -8.83 9.71
N THR A 408 -25.85 -9.54 10.67
CA THR A 408 -26.15 -9.07 12.04
C THR A 408 -25.37 -9.83 13.13
N ALA A 409 -24.39 -10.66 12.75
CA ALA A 409 -23.67 -11.54 13.69
C ALA A 409 -22.82 -10.80 14.74
N TRP A 410 -22.57 -9.50 14.54
CA TRP A 410 -21.78 -8.68 15.47
C TRP A 410 -22.41 -8.58 16.86
N THR A 411 -21.69 -8.99 17.89
CA THR A 411 -22.14 -8.93 19.30
C THR A 411 -21.61 -7.72 20.06
N GLY A 412 -20.71 -6.93 19.44
CA GLY A 412 -19.94 -5.89 20.11
C GLY A 412 -18.52 -6.33 20.50
N LYS A 413 -18.12 -7.57 20.21
CA LYS A 413 -16.83 -8.16 20.58
C LYS A 413 -16.19 -8.90 19.42
N MET A 414 -14.91 -8.64 19.15
CA MET A 414 -14.16 -9.29 18.08
C MET A 414 -13.92 -10.78 18.36
N GLU A 415 -13.92 -11.19 19.63
CA GLU A 415 -13.76 -12.58 20.05
C GLU A 415 -14.88 -13.47 19.51
N ASP A 416 -16.09 -12.93 19.42
CA ASP A 416 -17.30 -13.64 18.97
C ASP A 416 -17.44 -13.67 17.44
N VAL A 417 -16.63 -12.89 16.71
CA VAL A 417 -16.62 -12.86 15.25
C VAL A 417 -15.99 -14.14 14.72
N GLY A 418 -16.80 -15.02 14.15
CA GLY A 418 -16.38 -16.30 13.60
C GLY A 418 -16.26 -16.31 12.09
N ARG A 419 -16.22 -17.53 11.55
CA ARG A 419 -16.16 -17.81 10.11
C ARG A 419 -17.39 -17.27 9.37
N GLY A 420 -17.17 -16.88 8.12
CA GLY A 420 -18.24 -16.43 7.23
C GLY A 420 -18.80 -15.05 7.53
N VAL A 421 -18.05 -14.24 8.28
CA VAL A 421 -18.24 -12.78 8.34
C VAL A 421 -17.45 -12.08 7.24
N PHE A 422 -16.23 -12.56 6.95
CA PHE A 422 -15.37 -12.02 5.89
C PHE A 422 -15.38 -12.94 4.66
N LEU A 423 -15.51 -12.35 3.47
CA LEU A 423 -15.46 -13.04 2.19
C LEU A 423 -14.02 -13.30 1.74
N GLY A 424 -13.10 -12.37 1.99
CA GLY A 424 -11.72 -12.45 1.54
C GLY A 424 -10.77 -11.53 2.29
N VAL A 425 -9.57 -11.34 1.74
CA VAL A 425 -8.52 -10.49 2.33
C VAL A 425 -8.16 -9.36 1.38
N LYS A 426 -8.11 -8.12 1.90
CA LYS A 426 -7.61 -6.94 1.19
C LYS A 426 -6.15 -6.69 1.58
N LEU A 427 -5.31 -6.62 0.56
CA LEU A 427 -3.89 -6.27 0.68
C LEU A 427 -3.68 -4.89 0.08
N TYR A 428 -2.94 -4.03 0.78
CA TYR A 428 -2.79 -2.64 0.37
C TYR A 428 -1.31 -2.22 0.38
N PRO A 429 -0.57 -2.51 -0.72
CA PRO A 429 0.83 -2.13 -0.87
C PRO A 429 1.18 -0.70 -0.50
N PRO A 430 0.39 0.35 -0.83
CA PRO A 430 0.72 1.73 -0.47
C PRO A 430 0.83 2.03 1.04
N LEU A 431 0.37 1.10 1.89
CA LEU A 431 0.45 1.16 3.36
C LEU A 431 1.58 0.33 3.96
N GLY A 432 2.52 -0.16 3.16
CA GLY A 432 3.73 -0.87 3.66
C GLY A 432 3.79 -2.34 3.32
N PHE A 433 2.75 -2.88 2.67
CA PHE A 433 2.72 -4.28 2.28
C PHE A 433 3.61 -4.53 1.05
N ASP A 434 4.73 -5.23 1.22
CA ASP A 434 5.54 -5.74 0.11
C ASP A 434 4.98 -7.09 -0.35
N PRO A 435 4.48 -7.23 -1.59
CA PRO A 435 3.96 -8.50 -2.09
C PRO A 435 4.98 -9.64 -2.14
N TYR A 436 6.26 -9.33 -2.27
CA TYR A 436 7.28 -10.37 -2.40
C TYR A 436 8.63 -9.96 -1.85
N PRO A 437 8.78 -9.80 -0.51
CA PRO A 437 10.00 -9.32 0.13
C PRO A 437 11.26 -10.05 -0.34
N GLU A 438 12.37 -9.33 -0.51
CA GLU A 438 13.64 -9.91 -0.96
C GLU A 438 14.25 -10.87 0.07
N GLY A 439 15.13 -11.75 -0.41
CA GLY A 439 15.78 -12.77 0.41
C GLY A 439 14.95 -14.04 0.60
N THR A 440 15.55 -15.03 1.26
CA THR A 440 14.91 -16.30 1.58
C THR A 440 14.06 -16.19 2.85
N PRO A 441 13.03 -17.05 3.06
CA PRO A 441 12.17 -16.98 4.24
C PRO A 441 12.89 -17.10 5.59
N ASP A 442 14.02 -17.82 5.63
CA ASP A 442 14.89 -17.97 6.79
C ASP A 442 15.65 -16.68 7.14
N ILE A 443 16.05 -15.91 6.12
CA ILE A 443 16.76 -14.62 6.24
C ILE A 443 15.78 -13.46 6.45
N ASN A 444 14.66 -13.45 5.74
CA ASN A 444 13.64 -12.41 5.81
C ASN A 444 12.29 -12.99 6.27
N PRO A 445 11.95 -12.92 7.56
CA PRO A 445 10.67 -13.40 8.09
C PRO A 445 9.43 -12.77 7.44
N ARG A 446 9.53 -11.54 6.89
CA ARG A 446 8.44 -10.91 6.14
C ARG A 446 8.04 -11.78 4.95
N LYS A 447 9.04 -12.39 4.28
CA LYS A 447 8.84 -13.32 3.17
C LYS A 447 8.08 -14.58 3.62
N ALA A 448 8.43 -15.14 4.77
CA ALA A 448 7.73 -16.31 5.31
C ALA A 448 6.25 -16.03 5.56
N ARG A 449 5.93 -14.87 6.15
CA ARG A 449 4.54 -14.47 6.46
C ARG A 449 3.68 -14.28 5.22
N VAL A 450 4.16 -13.56 4.20
CA VAL A 450 3.39 -13.38 2.96
C VAL A 450 3.20 -14.69 2.22
N LEU A 451 4.23 -15.55 2.17
CA LEU A 451 4.12 -16.87 1.55
C LEU A 451 3.13 -17.77 2.28
N HIS A 452 3.06 -17.67 3.62
CA HIS A 452 2.08 -18.39 4.41
C HIS A 452 0.66 -17.93 4.08
N LEU A 453 0.42 -16.61 4.05
CA LEU A 453 -0.87 -16.05 3.64
C LEU A 453 -1.28 -16.56 2.25
N TYR A 454 -0.40 -16.46 1.25
CA TYR A 454 -0.69 -16.91 -0.11
C TYR A 454 -0.96 -18.42 -0.17
N SER A 455 -0.18 -19.23 0.54
CA SER A 455 -0.40 -20.66 0.63
C SER A 455 -1.76 -20.97 1.24
N PHE A 456 -2.11 -20.31 2.35
CA PHE A 456 -3.39 -20.47 3.04
C PHE A 456 -4.56 -20.14 2.10
N CYS A 457 -4.52 -18.97 1.48
CA CYS A 457 -5.57 -18.50 0.58
C CYS A 457 -5.65 -19.34 -0.72
N SER A 458 -4.51 -19.76 -1.28
CA SER A 458 -4.50 -20.59 -2.49
C SER A 458 -5.09 -21.99 -2.23
N GLN A 459 -4.71 -22.64 -1.13
CA GLN A 459 -5.19 -23.99 -0.79
C GLN A 459 -6.68 -24.02 -0.48
N ARG A 460 -7.19 -22.99 0.19
CA ARG A 460 -8.58 -22.89 0.62
C ARG A 460 -9.45 -22.14 -0.37
N GLY A 461 -8.84 -21.60 -1.42
CA GLY A 461 -9.49 -20.70 -2.36
C GLY A 461 -10.07 -19.47 -1.66
N ILE A 462 -9.38 -18.79 -0.76
CA ILE A 462 -9.85 -17.49 -0.23
C ILE A 462 -9.47 -16.38 -1.21
N PRO A 463 -10.41 -15.53 -1.67
CA PRO A 463 -10.10 -14.46 -2.62
C PRO A 463 -9.27 -13.35 -1.98
N LEU A 464 -8.25 -12.90 -2.71
CA LEU A 464 -7.44 -11.73 -2.39
C LEU A 464 -7.82 -10.57 -3.32
N THR A 465 -7.94 -9.37 -2.77
CA THR A 465 -7.95 -8.14 -3.56
C THR A 465 -6.73 -7.33 -3.19
N VAL A 466 -5.95 -6.88 -4.18
CA VAL A 466 -4.74 -6.07 -3.97
C VAL A 466 -4.85 -4.74 -4.72
N HIS A 467 -4.38 -3.66 -4.10
CA HIS A 467 -4.14 -2.39 -4.81
C HIS A 467 -3.01 -2.53 -5.85
N THR A 468 -3.28 -2.19 -7.12
CA THR A 468 -2.29 -2.27 -8.21
C THR A 468 -2.40 -1.04 -9.10
N SER A 469 -2.17 0.13 -8.52
CA SER A 469 -1.94 1.38 -9.23
C SER A 469 -0.95 2.24 -8.46
N SER A 470 -0.31 3.18 -9.15
CA SER A 470 0.57 4.16 -8.50
C SER A 470 -0.18 5.35 -7.91
N GLY A 471 -1.52 5.31 -7.90
CA GLY A 471 -2.37 6.18 -7.10
C GLY A 471 -2.71 5.51 -5.78
N GLY A 472 -3.58 6.10 -4.97
CA GLY A 472 -3.94 5.53 -3.67
C GLY A 472 -3.47 6.39 -2.50
N PHE A 473 -3.92 6.01 -1.29
CA PHE A 473 -3.44 6.63 -0.06
C PHE A 473 -2.08 6.03 0.30
N GLN A 474 -1.04 6.86 0.44
CA GLN A 474 0.34 6.39 0.57
C GLN A 474 0.95 6.82 1.91
N LEU A 475 1.67 5.90 2.58
CA LEU A 475 2.45 6.20 3.79
C LEU A 475 3.97 6.06 3.60
N MET A 476 4.43 5.64 2.42
CA MET A 476 5.84 5.36 2.13
C MET A 476 6.45 6.33 1.11
N SER A 477 7.74 6.22 0.82
CA SER A 477 8.38 6.97 -0.26
C SER A 477 7.83 6.57 -1.64
N SER A 478 7.85 7.47 -2.61
CA SER A 478 7.37 7.21 -3.97
C SER A 478 8.07 6.02 -4.64
N GLU A 479 9.37 5.85 -4.41
CA GLU A 479 10.14 4.71 -4.92
C GLU A 479 9.62 3.35 -4.39
N ARG A 480 9.38 3.26 -3.07
CA ARG A 480 8.82 2.04 -2.46
C ARG A 480 7.38 1.82 -2.91
N HIS A 481 6.61 2.90 -3.00
CA HIS A 481 5.23 2.84 -3.45
C HIS A 481 5.14 2.26 -4.86
N GLU A 482 5.94 2.79 -5.80
CA GLU A 482 6.03 2.30 -7.16
C GLU A 482 6.46 0.83 -7.20
N LEU A 483 7.49 0.46 -6.43
CA LEU A 483 7.95 -0.92 -6.35
C LEU A 483 6.88 -1.89 -5.85
N TYR A 484 6.19 -1.56 -4.76
CA TYR A 484 5.26 -2.46 -4.07
C TYR A 484 3.90 -2.55 -4.77
N THR A 485 3.46 -1.48 -5.43
CA THR A 485 2.21 -1.48 -6.22
C THR A 485 2.39 -2.02 -7.63
N SER A 486 3.63 -2.18 -8.11
CA SER A 486 3.90 -2.74 -9.43
C SER A 486 3.41 -4.18 -9.56
N PRO A 487 2.69 -4.52 -10.65
CA PRO A 487 2.30 -5.91 -10.93
C PRO A 487 3.52 -6.82 -11.13
N LYS A 488 4.69 -6.27 -11.49
CA LYS A 488 5.95 -7.03 -11.57
C LYS A 488 6.30 -7.73 -10.26
N ARG A 489 5.97 -7.10 -9.12
CA ARG A 489 6.24 -7.64 -7.79
C ARG A 489 5.45 -8.93 -7.51
N TRP A 490 4.35 -9.13 -8.24
CA TRP A 490 3.47 -10.29 -8.10
C TRP A 490 3.83 -11.48 -9.00
N LEU A 491 4.60 -11.30 -10.08
CA LEU A 491 5.02 -12.40 -10.96
C LEU A 491 5.53 -13.65 -10.21
N PRO A 492 6.50 -13.55 -9.26
CA PRO A 492 6.97 -14.72 -8.55
C PRO A 492 5.94 -15.32 -7.57
N VAL A 493 4.97 -14.52 -7.10
CA VAL A 493 3.82 -15.02 -6.33
C VAL A 493 2.93 -15.87 -7.23
N MET A 494 2.60 -15.36 -8.40
CA MET A 494 1.72 -16.03 -9.36
C MET A 494 2.34 -17.33 -9.89
N GLU A 495 3.65 -17.34 -10.13
CA GLU A 495 4.39 -18.55 -10.51
C GLU A 495 4.37 -19.63 -9.40
N ARG A 496 4.49 -19.20 -8.14
CA ARG A 496 4.51 -20.12 -6.99
C ARG A 496 3.13 -20.61 -6.58
N PHE A 497 2.09 -19.79 -6.76
CA PHE A 497 0.72 -20.07 -6.36
C PHE A 497 -0.25 -19.87 -7.55
N PRO A 498 -0.14 -20.69 -8.62
CA PRO A 498 -0.89 -20.46 -9.87
C PRO A 498 -2.41 -20.48 -9.71
N ASN A 499 -2.92 -21.17 -8.68
CA ASN A 499 -4.35 -21.27 -8.38
C ASN A 499 -4.87 -20.16 -7.44
N LEU A 500 -4.00 -19.24 -6.99
CA LEU A 500 -4.39 -18.15 -6.09
C LEU A 500 -5.50 -17.29 -6.73
N ARG A 501 -6.63 -17.15 -6.03
CA ARG A 501 -7.72 -16.27 -6.45
C ARG A 501 -7.38 -14.84 -6.08
N ILE A 502 -7.04 -14.02 -7.06
CA ILE A 502 -6.56 -12.66 -6.83
C ILE A 502 -7.17 -11.67 -7.82
N ASN A 503 -7.57 -10.51 -7.29
CA ASN A 503 -8.02 -9.36 -8.06
C ASN A 503 -7.01 -8.21 -7.91
N PHE A 504 -6.43 -7.77 -9.03
CA PHE A 504 -5.55 -6.62 -9.15
C PHE A 504 -6.38 -5.36 -9.40
N ALA A 505 -6.67 -4.63 -8.33
CA ALA A 505 -7.50 -3.43 -8.40
C ALA A 505 -6.86 -2.32 -9.23
N HIS A 506 -7.70 -1.55 -9.92
CA HIS A 506 -7.32 -0.42 -10.76
C HIS A 506 -6.46 -0.77 -11.98
N CYS A 507 -6.46 -2.03 -12.42
CA CYS A 507 -5.91 -2.48 -13.71
C CYS A 507 -4.44 -2.09 -14.00
N GLY A 508 -3.58 -1.96 -12.98
CA GLY A 508 -2.16 -1.68 -13.22
C GLY A 508 -1.89 -0.26 -13.71
N ILE A 509 -2.79 0.71 -13.43
CA ILE A 509 -2.61 2.09 -13.89
C ILE A 509 -1.46 2.76 -13.15
N GLN A 510 -0.56 3.36 -13.93
CA GLN A 510 0.56 4.12 -13.43
C GLN A 510 0.40 5.60 -13.80
N ASN A 511 0.75 6.49 -12.88
CA ASN A 511 0.70 7.95 -12.98
C ASN A 511 -0.68 8.51 -13.39
N ALA A 512 -1.77 7.83 -12.98
CA ALA A 512 -3.14 8.11 -13.39
C ALA A 512 -3.39 8.06 -14.92
N ASP A 513 -2.46 7.48 -15.67
CA ASP A 513 -2.47 7.41 -17.12
C ASP A 513 -3.12 6.11 -17.62
N MET A 514 -4.32 6.28 -18.15
CA MET A 514 -5.10 5.19 -18.73
C MET A 514 -4.79 4.97 -20.21
N ASP A 515 -4.19 5.94 -20.89
CA ASP A 515 -4.07 6.01 -22.35
C ASP A 515 -2.73 5.47 -22.85
N SER A 516 -1.64 5.70 -22.10
CA SER A 516 -0.31 5.30 -22.55
C SER A 516 -0.08 3.80 -22.55
N ASP A 517 0.87 3.41 -23.39
CA ASP A 517 1.46 2.09 -23.37
C ASP A 517 2.41 1.98 -22.17
N HIS A 518 1.91 1.42 -21.07
CA HIS A 518 2.67 1.33 -19.82
C HIS A 518 3.03 -0.12 -19.50
N ASP A 519 4.29 -0.34 -19.12
CA ASP A 519 4.82 -1.65 -18.73
C ASP A 519 3.98 -2.37 -17.67
N TRP A 520 3.32 -1.66 -16.75
CA TRP A 520 2.47 -2.27 -15.72
C TRP A 520 1.24 -2.95 -16.32
N LYS A 521 0.59 -2.32 -17.31
CA LYS A 521 -0.56 -2.91 -18.00
C LYS A 521 -0.11 -4.15 -18.78
N LYS A 522 1.02 -4.09 -19.50
CA LYS A 522 1.57 -5.27 -20.20
C LYS A 522 1.87 -6.41 -19.25
N ILE A 523 2.59 -6.14 -18.16
CA ILE A 523 2.91 -7.17 -17.17
C ILE A 523 1.63 -7.77 -16.58
N LEU A 524 0.67 -6.93 -16.19
CA LEU A 524 -0.59 -7.42 -15.62
C LEU A 524 -1.40 -8.25 -16.62
N PHE A 525 -1.62 -7.75 -17.83
CA PHE A 525 -2.52 -8.40 -18.77
C PHE A 525 -1.85 -9.51 -19.59
N GLU A 526 -0.63 -9.31 -20.08
CA GLU A 526 0.07 -10.28 -20.94
C GLU A 526 0.79 -11.36 -20.14
N GLN A 527 1.40 -11.00 -19.00
CA GLN A 527 2.24 -11.93 -18.22
C GLN A 527 1.54 -12.53 -17.00
N ILE A 528 0.47 -11.90 -16.48
CA ILE A 528 -0.30 -12.43 -15.36
C ILE A 528 -1.65 -12.97 -15.85
N ILE A 529 -2.58 -12.11 -16.27
CA ILE A 529 -3.97 -12.50 -16.51
C ILE A 529 -4.12 -13.37 -17.76
N CYS A 530 -3.48 -13.01 -18.87
CA CYS A 530 -3.67 -13.68 -20.16
C CYS A 530 -2.45 -14.47 -20.61
N LYS A 531 -1.59 -14.93 -19.69
CA LYS A 531 -0.41 -15.74 -20.02
C LYS A 531 -0.82 -17.17 -20.33
N PRO A 532 -0.75 -17.63 -21.59
CA PRO A 532 -1.12 -18.98 -21.94
C PRO A 532 0.06 -19.94 -21.70
N VAL A 533 -0.24 -21.21 -21.46
CA VAL A 533 0.76 -22.27 -21.23
C VAL A 533 0.74 -23.21 -22.42
N LYS A 534 1.85 -23.24 -23.18
CA LYS A 534 1.99 -24.15 -24.31
C LYS A 534 1.98 -25.61 -23.82
N PRO A 535 1.11 -26.49 -24.35
CA PRO A 535 1.11 -27.91 -24.01
C PRO A 535 2.46 -28.59 -24.30
N HIS A 536 2.84 -29.55 -23.45
CA HIS A 536 4.04 -30.34 -23.68
C HIS A 536 3.92 -31.15 -24.99
N GLY A 537 4.96 -31.12 -25.83
CA GLY A 537 4.98 -31.84 -27.11
C GLY A 537 4.31 -31.12 -28.28
N MET A 538 3.61 -30.00 -28.06
CA MET A 538 3.07 -29.18 -29.16
C MET A 538 4.17 -28.37 -29.83
N SER A 539 4.19 -28.36 -31.17
CA SER A 539 5.15 -27.58 -31.95
C SER A 539 4.90 -26.08 -31.75
N ALA A 540 5.90 -25.24 -32.06
CA ALA A 540 5.74 -23.79 -31.94
C ALA A 540 4.72 -23.24 -32.97
N SER A 541 4.67 -23.81 -34.17
CA SER A 541 3.71 -23.41 -35.21
C SER A 541 2.29 -23.76 -34.83
N ASP A 542 2.02 -25.01 -34.40
CA ASP A 542 0.67 -25.44 -34.03
C ASP A 542 0.14 -24.61 -32.83
N TRP A 543 1.04 -24.23 -31.93
CA TRP A 543 0.70 -23.36 -30.81
C TRP A 543 0.34 -21.93 -31.26
N SER A 544 1.10 -21.35 -32.19
CA SER A 544 0.79 -20.04 -32.77
C SER A 544 -0.56 -20.08 -33.48
N ASP A 545 -0.77 -21.10 -34.32
CA ASP A 545 -2.01 -21.30 -35.07
C ASP A 545 -3.22 -21.43 -34.14
N LEU A 546 -3.08 -22.15 -33.02
CA LEU A 546 -4.14 -22.30 -32.02
C LEU A 546 -4.49 -20.97 -31.32
N LEU A 547 -3.50 -20.17 -30.95
CA LEU A 547 -3.71 -18.88 -30.30
C LEU A 547 -4.28 -17.82 -31.27
N GLU A 548 -3.83 -17.83 -32.52
CA GLU A 548 -4.25 -16.89 -33.56
C GLU A 548 -5.61 -17.23 -34.17
N ASN A 549 -6.10 -18.46 -34.01
CA ASN A 549 -7.40 -18.86 -34.53
C ASN A 549 -8.55 -18.14 -33.79
N PRO A 550 -9.35 -17.29 -34.48
CA PRO A 550 -10.41 -16.50 -33.86
C PRO A 550 -11.55 -17.36 -33.31
N ASN A 551 -11.65 -18.64 -33.70
CA ASN A 551 -12.68 -19.55 -33.23
C ASN A 551 -12.29 -20.33 -31.97
N THR A 552 -11.02 -20.30 -31.55
CA THR A 552 -10.57 -20.98 -30.33
C THR A 552 -11.32 -20.47 -29.11
N ASP A 553 -11.87 -21.38 -28.31
CA ASP A 553 -12.50 -21.04 -27.03
C ASP A 553 -11.44 -20.92 -25.93
N PRO A 554 -11.51 -19.92 -25.02
CA PRO A 554 -10.56 -19.80 -23.91
C PRO A 554 -10.45 -21.04 -23.02
N SER A 555 -11.48 -21.90 -22.95
CA SER A 555 -11.46 -23.15 -22.20
C SER A 555 -10.55 -24.23 -22.81
N GLU A 556 -10.19 -24.11 -24.08
CA GLU A 556 -9.23 -25.00 -24.76
C GLU A 556 -7.78 -24.66 -24.43
N ILE A 557 -7.55 -23.47 -23.85
CA ILE A 557 -6.21 -22.98 -23.49
C ILE A 557 -5.96 -23.21 -22.00
N SER A 558 -4.80 -23.79 -21.68
CA SER A 558 -4.29 -23.77 -20.32
C SER A 558 -3.71 -22.39 -20.00
N TRP A 559 -4.21 -21.73 -18.96
CA TRP A 559 -3.75 -20.42 -18.50
C TRP A 559 -2.80 -20.58 -17.33
N ALA A 560 -1.71 -19.81 -17.28
CA ALA A 560 -0.72 -19.90 -16.21
C ALA A 560 -1.33 -19.54 -14.85
N HIS A 561 -2.26 -18.57 -14.86
CA HIS A 561 -2.89 -18.01 -13.67
C HIS A 561 -4.40 -17.87 -13.88
N PRO A 562 -5.16 -18.99 -13.97
CA PRO A 562 -6.57 -18.98 -14.38
C PRO A 562 -7.51 -18.28 -13.38
N ASN A 563 -7.01 -17.92 -12.20
CA ASN A 563 -7.76 -17.28 -11.13
C ASN A 563 -7.30 -15.83 -10.84
N ALA A 564 -6.58 -15.21 -11.79
CA ALA A 564 -6.21 -13.80 -11.73
C ALA A 564 -7.28 -12.92 -12.42
N TYR A 565 -7.64 -11.83 -11.76
CA TYR A 565 -8.66 -10.87 -12.17
C TYR A 565 -8.13 -9.45 -12.07
N ALA A 566 -8.81 -8.49 -12.70
CA ALA A 566 -8.63 -7.07 -12.43
C ALA A 566 -9.97 -6.36 -12.39
N ASP A 567 -10.10 -5.35 -11.53
CA ASP A 567 -11.29 -4.51 -11.44
C ASP A 567 -11.07 -3.13 -12.04
N LEU A 568 -12.17 -2.53 -12.53
CA LEU A 568 -12.20 -1.22 -13.19
C LEU A 568 -12.51 -0.08 -12.21
N SER A 569 -12.19 -0.27 -10.93
CA SER A 569 -12.56 0.66 -9.86
C SER A 569 -11.90 2.02 -9.98
N ASP A 570 -12.71 3.08 -9.86
CA ASP A 570 -12.32 4.50 -10.03
C ASP A 570 -11.80 4.87 -11.43
N LEU A 571 -12.05 4.02 -12.44
CA LEU A 571 -11.48 4.22 -13.78
C LEU A 571 -12.50 4.79 -14.78
N LEU A 572 -13.75 4.34 -14.72
CA LEU A 572 -14.66 4.43 -15.86
C LEU A 572 -15.95 5.23 -15.57
N ASN A 573 -15.77 6.50 -15.23
CA ASN A 573 -16.86 7.42 -14.82
C ASN A 573 -17.23 8.50 -15.87
N THR A 574 -16.58 8.50 -17.03
CA THR A 574 -16.88 9.45 -18.11
C THR A 574 -16.61 8.82 -19.46
N LYS A 575 -17.29 9.30 -20.53
CA LYS A 575 -17.02 8.86 -21.91
C LYS A 575 -15.55 8.95 -22.29
N GLU A 576 -14.87 10.03 -21.86
CA GLU A 576 -13.44 10.21 -22.17
C GLU A 576 -12.58 9.21 -21.39
N ALA A 577 -12.90 8.92 -20.13
CA ALA A 577 -12.20 7.89 -19.38
C ALA A 577 -12.31 6.51 -20.04
N TYR A 578 -13.49 6.14 -20.55
CA TYR A 578 -13.67 4.93 -21.36
C TYR A 578 -12.80 4.93 -22.61
N LYS A 579 -12.74 6.05 -23.35
CA LYS A 579 -11.89 6.16 -24.54
C LYS A 579 -10.41 6.04 -24.20
N GLN A 580 -9.94 6.71 -23.15
CA GLN A 580 -8.55 6.63 -22.68
C GLN A 580 -8.19 5.21 -22.29
N PHE A 581 -9.01 4.57 -21.46
CA PHE A 581 -8.80 3.17 -21.09
C PHE A 581 -8.77 2.26 -22.33
N SER A 582 -9.73 2.42 -23.25
CA SER A 582 -9.77 1.63 -24.48
C SER A 582 -8.52 1.83 -25.36
N ARG A 583 -7.98 3.06 -25.43
CA ARG A 583 -6.73 3.34 -26.16
C ARG A 583 -5.54 2.67 -25.49
N GLY A 584 -5.41 2.75 -24.17
CA GLY A 584 -4.34 2.06 -23.44
C GLY A 584 -4.40 0.54 -23.59
N MET A 585 -5.60 -0.04 -23.63
CA MET A 585 -5.77 -1.48 -23.86
C MET A 585 -5.37 -1.92 -25.27
N ARG A 586 -5.40 -1.04 -26.29
CA ARG A 586 -4.95 -1.37 -27.66
C ARG A 586 -3.44 -1.59 -27.78
N ALA A 587 -2.67 -1.11 -26.81
CA ALA A 587 -1.23 -1.29 -26.81
C ALA A 587 -0.80 -2.70 -26.35
N LEU A 588 -1.75 -3.51 -25.85
CA LEU A 588 -1.49 -4.89 -25.44
C LEU A 588 -1.36 -5.81 -26.65
N ASP A 589 -0.33 -6.67 -26.62
CA ASP A 589 -0.10 -7.69 -27.64
C ASP A 589 -0.82 -8.99 -27.26
N LEU A 590 -2.15 -8.99 -27.42
CA LEU A 590 -3.02 -10.11 -27.11
C LEU A 590 -3.69 -10.66 -28.39
N THR A 591 -3.65 -11.98 -28.53
CA THR A 591 -4.40 -12.73 -29.55
C THR A 591 -5.91 -12.72 -29.28
N ASP A 592 -6.72 -13.14 -30.25
CA ASP A 592 -8.18 -13.15 -30.13
C ASP A 592 -8.67 -14.03 -28.97
N VAL A 593 -8.05 -15.20 -28.74
CA VAL A 593 -8.41 -16.06 -27.61
C VAL A 593 -8.01 -15.44 -26.26
N GLN A 594 -6.91 -14.70 -26.20
CA GLN A 594 -6.51 -13.96 -25.00
C GLN A 594 -7.47 -12.80 -24.69
N TRP A 595 -7.96 -12.07 -25.71
CA TRP A 595 -9.00 -11.06 -25.52
C TRP A 595 -10.31 -11.65 -24.98
N LYS A 596 -10.72 -12.81 -25.49
CA LYS A 596 -11.89 -13.54 -24.96
C LYS A 596 -11.66 -13.97 -23.50
N HIS A 597 -10.46 -14.47 -23.18
CA HIS A 597 -10.10 -14.82 -21.80
C HIS A 597 -10.18 -13.59 -20.88
N LEU A 598 -9.57 -12.48 -21.28
CA LEU A 598 -9.53 -11.23 -20.50
C LEU A 598 -10.94 -10.74 -20.14
N ARG A 599 -11.90 -10.83 -21.06
CA ARG A 599 -13.30 -10.45 -20.79
C ARG A 599 -13.92 -11.25 -19.65
N SER A 600 -13.48 -12.49 -19.42
CA SER A 600 -13.92 -13.32 -18.28
C SER A 600 -13.19 -13.04 -16.95
N ARG A 601 -12.22 -12.12 -16.97
CA ARG A 601 -11.34 -11.77 -15.83
C ARG A 601 -11.46 -10.32 -15.38
N LEU A 602 -12.23 -9.51 -16.08
CA LEU A 602 -12.54 -8.13 -15.67
C LEU A 602 -13.74 -8.10 -14.72
N LEU A 603 -13.64 -7.26 -13.70
CA LEU A 603 -14.67 -7.08 -12.67
C LEU A 603 -15.16 -5.63 -12.67
N PHE A 604 -16.46 -5.44 -12.45
CA PHE A 604 -16.97 -4.14 -12.05
C PHE A 604 -16.55 -3.85 -10.60
N GLY A 605 -16.09 -2.63 -10.37
CA GLY A 605 -15.82 -2.07 -9.05
C GLY A 605 -16.04 -0.56 -9.12
N SER A 606 -16.59 0.05 -8.08
CA SER A 606 -16.85 1.50 -8.09
C SER A 606 -15.74 2.34 -7.49
N ASP A 607 -14.99 1.75 -6.55
CA ASP A 607 -14.16 2.46 -5.57
C ASP A 607 -14.93 3.50 -4.74
N PHE A 608 -16.24 3.31 -4.58
CA PHE A 608 -17.06 4.20 -3.76
C PHE A 608 -16.59 4.11 -2.31
N MET A 609 -16.44 5.16 -1.53
CA MET A 609 -16.80 6.56 -1.74
C MET A 609 -15.77 7.44 -2.46
N ILE A 610 -14.59 6.91 -2.82
CA ILE A 610 -13.48 7.71 -3.37
C ILE A 610 -13.88 8.39 -4.68
N ASN A 611 -14.65 7.69 -5.52
CA ASN A 611 -15.19 8.22 -6.76
C ASN A 611 -16.15 9.43 -6.60
N LEU A 612 -16.64 9.75 -5.38
CA LEU A 612 -17.45 10.95 -5.11
C LEU A 612 -16.69 12.25 -5.34
N ARG A 613 -15.37 12.19 -5.50
CA ARG A 613 -14.57 13.32 -5.99
C ARG A 613 -14.89 13.68 -7.46
N GLU A 614 -15.57 12.79 -8.19
CA GLU A 614 -15.86 12.89 -9.62
C GLU A 614 -17.34 12.63 -9.99
N CYS A 615 -18.10 11.90 -9.16
CA CYS A 615 -19.53 11.65 -9.34
C CYS A 615 -20.39 12.23 -8.20
N ALA A 616 -21.70 12.40 -8.46
CA ALA A 616 -22.61 13.00 -7.48
C ALA A 616 -23.08 12.03 -6.40
N SER A 617 -23.22 10.74 -6.73
CA SER A 617 -23.69 9.70 -5.80
C SER A 617 -23.32 8.30 -6.29
N TYR A 618 -23.63 7.29 -5.47
CA TYR A 618 -23.49 5.89 -5.87
C TYR A 618 -24.42 5.53 -7.04
N VAL A 619 -25.67 5.99 -6.99
CA VAL A 619 -26.63 5.86 -8.11
C VAL A 619 -26.09 6.48 -9.38
N ASP A 620 -25.51 7.67 -9.32
CA ASP A 620 -24.95 8.33 -10.50
C ASP A 620 -23.89 7.42 -11.16
N TYR A 621 -22.95 6.90 -10.37
CA TYR A 621 -21.90 6.00 -10.86
C TYR A 621 -22.46 4.69 -11.46
N ILE A 622 -23.32 3.97 -10.72
CA ILE A 622 -23.91 2.71 -11.22
C ILE A 622 -24.80 2.95 -12.44
N SER A 623 -25.55 4.05 -12.48
CA SER A 623 -26.45 4.36 -13.59
C SER A 623 -25.68 4.57 -14.90
N GLN A 624 -24.48 5.15 -14.83
CA GLN A 624 -23.60 5.28 -16.00
C GLN A 624 -23.15 3.92 -16.52
N TYR A 625 -22.95 2.95 -15.62
CA TYR A 625 -22.58 1.58 -15.98
C TYR A 625 -23.75 0.72 -16.51
N THR A 626 -24.93 0.84 -15.89
CA THR A 626 -26.10 -0.01 -16.14
C THR A 626 -26.95 0.52 -17.29
N ILE A 627 -27.30 1.81 -17.25
CA ILE A 627 -28.15 2.46 -18.24
C ILE A 627 -27.29 2.77 -19.46
N ASN A 628 -27.62 2.12 -20.58
CA ASN A 628 -26.99 2.37 -21.87
C ASN A 628 -27.33 3.77 -22.39
N LYS A 629 -26.62 4.78 -21.90
CA LYS A 629 -26.50 6.05 -22.61
C LYS A 629 -25.39 5.84 -23.63
N TYR A 630 -25.75 5.77 -24.92
CA TYR A 630 -24.80 5.88 -26.05
C TYR A 630 -23.86 7.11 -25.93
N ASP A 631 -24.19 8.05 -25.03
CA ASP A 631 -23.35 9.16 -24.64
C ASP A 631 -22.12 8.77 -23.81
N VAL A 632 -22.15 7.67 -23.03
CA VAL A 632 -21.05 7.24 -22.14
C VAL A 632 -20.18 6.14 -22.77
N TRP A 633 -20.78 5.16 -23.43
CA TRP A 633 -20.06 4.08 -24.10
C TRP A 633 -19.62 4.54 -25.48
N ALA A 634 -18.36 4.94 -25.62
CA ALA A 634 -17.85 5.31 -26.94
C ALA A 634 -17.78 4.06 -27.83
N ASP A 635 -18.42 4.12 -29.00
CA ASP A 635 -18.11 3.19 -30.09
C ASP A 635 -16.73 3.56 -30.65
N VAL A 636 -15.69 3.03 -30.04
CA VAL A 636 -14.32 3.27 -30.49
C VAL A 636 -13.97 2.20 -31.50
N SER A 637 -14.07 2.53 -32.79
CA SER A 637 -13.71 1.62 -33.89
C SER A 637 -12.38 0.89 -33.61
N GLY A 638 -12.39 -0.45 -33.66
CA GLY A 638 -11.26 -1.31 -33.35
C GLY A 638 -11.09 -1.68 -31.86
N ASP A 639 -11.99 -1.27 -30.96
CA ASP A 639 -12.00 -1.74 -29.57
C ASP A 639 -12.37 -3.24 -29.50
N ARG A 640 -11.49 -4.02 -28.87
CA ARG A 640 -11.64 -5.47 -28.68
C ARG A 640 -12.47 -5.81 -27.45
N LEU A 641 -12.54 -4.93 -26.44
CA LEU A 641 -13.34 -5.15 -25.24
C LEU A 641 -14.82 -4.86 -25.48
N LYS A 642 -15.16 -3.87 -26.30
CA LYS A 642 -16.53 -3.49 -26.70
C LYS A 642 -17.42 -3.27 -25.48
N PHE A 643 -17.16 -2.23 -24.70
CA PHE A 643 -17.90 -1.95 -23.46
C PHE A 643 -19.41 -1.67 -23.67
N ASN A 644 -19.85 -1.41 -24.90
CA ASN A 644 -21.28 -1.32 -25.25
C ASN A 644 -21.98 -2.68 -25.35
N ASP A 645 -21.25 -3.79 -25.22
CA ASP A 645 -21.77 -5.15 -25.22
C ASP A 645 -22.44 -5.48 -23.87
N ASP A 646 -23.75 -5.73 -23.91
CA ASP A 646 -24.56 -6.06 -22.73
C ASP A 646 -24.11 -7.36 -22.05
N ASP A 647 -23.72 -8.38 -22.82
CA ASP A 647 -23.28 -9.66 -22.26
C ASP A 647 -21.96 -9.50 -21.51
N PHE A 648 -21.05 -8.68 -22.05
CA PHE A 648 -19.79 -8.37 -21.38
C PHE A 648 -20.00 -7.60 -20.08
N ARG A 649 -20.83 -6.55 -20.12
CA ARG A 649 -21.16 -5.76 -18.92
C ARG A 649 -21.84 -6.63 -17.87
N PHE A 650 -22.77 -7.49 -18.28
CA PHE A 650 -23.39 -8.46 -17.39
C PHE A 650 -22.37 -9.42 -16.77
N GLN A 651 -21.42 -9.92 -17.56
CA GLN A 651 -20.33 -10.76 -17.04
C GLN A 651 -19.51 -10.03 -15.97
N MET A 652 -19.07 -8.80 -16.24
CA MET A 652 -18.26 -8.01 -15.30
C MET A 652 -18.98 -7.68 -13.98
N ALA A 653 -20.30 -7.46 -14.01
CA ALA A 653 -21.09 -7.10 -12.84
C ALA A 653 -21.79 -8.30 -12.16
N HIS A 654 -21.72 -9.51 -12.72
CA HIS A 654 -22.39 -10.68 -12.16
C HIS A 654 -21.56 -11.95 -12.24
N THR A 655 -21.30 -12.43 -13.45
CA THR A 655 -20.71 -13.77 -13.68
C THR A 655 -19.27 -13.85 -13.19
N ASN A 656 -18.44 -12.86 -13.54
CA ASN A 656 -17.03 -12.81 -13.18
C ASN A 656 -16.85 -12.61 -11.66
N PRO A 657 -17.56 -11.67 -10.99
CA PRO A 657 -17.54 -11.56 -9.53
C PRO A 657 -18.00 -12.83 -8.81
N MET A 658 -19.05 -13.50 -9.29
CA MET A 658 -19.48 -14.80 -8.72
C MET A 658 -18.34 -15.82 -8.76
N ARG A 659 -17.63 -15.92 -9.90
CA ARG A 659 -16.47 -16.81 -10.04
C ARG A 659 -15.32 -16.39 -9.13
N PHE A 660 -14.98 -15.10 -9.11
CA PHE A 660 -13.88 -14.56 -8.31
C PHE A 660 -14.12 -14.74 -6.81
N HIS A 661 -15.31 -14.42 -6.30
CA HIS A 661 -15.66 -14.49 -4.88
C HIS A 661 -15.90 -15.92 -4.40
N PHE A 662 -16.64 -16.73 -5.17
CA PHE A 662 -17.18 -18.02 -4.66
C PHE A 662 -16.60 -19.27 -5.31
N GLY A 663 -15.77 -19.14 -6.35
CA GLY A 663 -14.94 -20.26 -6.85
C GLY A 663 -15.51 -20.97 -8.07
N GLY A 664 -16.46 -20.33 -8.77
CA GLY A 664 -17.22 -20.93 -9.88
C GLY A 664 -18.52 -21.58 -9.39
N ILE A 665 -19.52 -21.60 -10.27
CA ILE A 665 -20.83 -22.26 -10.10
C ILE A 665 -20.79 -23.58 -10.86
#